data_AF-A0A8D1I6Z1-F1
#
_entry.id   AF-A0A8D1I6Z1-F1
#
_cell.length_a   1.000
_cell.length_b   1.000
_cell.length_c   1.000
_cell.angle_alpha   90.00
_cell.angle_beta   90.00
_cell.angle_gamma   90.00
#
_symmetry.space_group_name_H-M   'P 1'
#
loop_
_entity.id
_entity.type
_entity.pdbx_description
1 polymer ?
#
loop_
_entity_poly.entity_id
_entity_poly.type
_entity_poly.pdbx_seq_one_letter_code
_entity_poly.pdbx_strand_id
1 'polypeptide(L)'
;SSSWNSESTGWLPETKKDSKLKKVEPSRITVLVEFYGVLSHVSQHHMQMTIQALQDELRIQRDLNQLFQQDSSSRTGEPCVAELTEENFQRLHAEHERQAKELFLLRKTLEEMELRIETQKQTLNARDESIKKLLEMLQSKGLSAKATEEDHERTRRLAEAEMHVHHLESLLDQKEKENALLREEMHRRFENAPDSAKTKALQTVIEMKDSKISSMERGLRDLEEEIQMLKSNGALSTEEREEEMKQMEVYRSHSKFMKNKIGQVKQELSRKDTELLALQTKLETLTNQFSDSKQHIEVLKESLTAKEQRAAILQTEVDALRLRLEEKETMLNKKTKQIQDMAEEKGTQAGEIHDLKDMLDVKERKVNVLQKKIENLQEQLRDKEKQMSSLKERVKSLQADTTNTDTALTTLEEALAEKERTIERLKEQRDRDEREKQEEIDNYKKDLKDLKEKVSLLQGDLSEKEASLLDLKEHASSLASSGLKKDSRLKTLEIALEQKKEECLKMESQLKKAHEATLEARASPEMSDRIQQLEREIARYKDESSKAQAEVDRLLEILKEVENEKNDKDKKIAELESLTSRQVKDQNKKVANLKHKEQVEKKKSAQMLEEARRREDDLNDSSQQLQVEELLMAMEKVKQELESMKAKLSSTQQSLAEKETHLTNLRAERRKHLEEVLEMKQEALLAAISEKDANIALLELSSSKKKTQEEVAALKREKDRLVQQLKQQTQNRMKLMADNYEDDHFRSSHSNQTNHKPSPDQDEEEGIWA
;
A
#
# COMPACT_ATOMS: atom_id res chain seq x y z
N SER A 1 -29.60 -99.57 59.31
CA SER A 1 -28.84 -100.78 59.68
C SER A 1 -27.35 -100.50 59.52
N SER A 2 -26.58 -100.75 60.60
CA SER A 2 -25.21 -101.30 60.61
C SER A 2 -24.09 -100.52 59.88
N SER A 3 -22.85 -100.37 60.33
CA SER A 3 -22.09 -100.71 61.53
C SER A 3 -20.70 -100.05 61.31
N TRP A 4 -20.31 -99.10 62.17
CA TRP A 4 -19.13 -99.15 63.06
C TRP A 4 -17.72 -99.19 62.42
N ASN A 5 -16.97 -98.11 62.70
CA ASN A 5 -15.65 -98.06 63.39
C ASN A 5 -14.47 -98.84 62.78
N SER A 6 -13.20 -98.40 62.82
CA SER A 6 -12.51 -97.54 63.78
C SER A 6 -11.09 -97.19 63.29
N GLU A 7 -10.49 -96.21 63.96
CA GLU A 7 -9.05 -96.06 64.27
C GLU A 7 -8.05 -95.42 63.27
N SER A 8 -7.79 -94.14 63.56
CA SER A 8 -6.50 -93.63 64.08
C SER A 8 -5.30 -93.33 63.16
N THR A 9 -4.99 -92.02 63.14
CA THR A 9 -3.65 -91.36 63.11
C THR A 9 -2.73 -91.48 61.90
N GLY A 10 -2.49 -90.33 61.25
CA GLY A 10 -1.34 -90.04 60.39
C GLY A 10 -1.27 -88.53 60.08
N TRP A 11 -0.13 -87.91 60.30
CA TRP A 11 0.12 -86.46 60.18
C TRP A 11 0.08 -85.98 58.71
N LEU A 12 -0.45 -84.77 58.45
CA LEU A 12 -0.11 -83.98 57.26
C LEU A 12 0.00 -82.47 57.57
N PRO A 13 1.04 -81.75 57.09
CA PRO A 13 1.31 -80.34 57.41
C PRO A 13 0.58 -79.32 56.51
N GLU A 14 -0.57 -79.66 55.93
CA GLU A 14 -1.32 -78.75 55.02
C GLU A 14 -2.39 -77.92 55.73
N THR A 15 -2.87 -78.34 56.90
CA THR A 15 -4.04 -77.72 57.55
C THR A 15 -3.76 -76.37 58.24
N LYS A 16 -2.49 -75.99 58.44
CA LYS A 16 -2.13 -74.69 59.05
C LYS A 16 -2.04 -73.53 58.04
N LYS A 17 -1.89 -73.79 56.73
CA LYS A 17 -1.95 -72.73 55.70
C LYS A 17 -3.39 -72.33 55.39
N ASP A 18 -4.31 -73.29 55.35
CA ASP A 18 -5.73 -73.04 55.07
C ASP A 18 -6.46 -72.28 56.19
N SER A 19 -6.06 -72.46 57.45
CA SER A 19 -6.64 -71.72 58.58
C SER A 19 -6.30 -70.22 58.55
N LYS A 20 -5.12 -69.84 58.03
CA LYS A 20 -4.73 -68.44 57.88
C LYS A 20 -5.38 -67.80 56.65
N LEU A 21 -5.59 -68.52 55.54
CA LEU A 21 -6.33 -68.00 54.39
C LEU A 21 -7.82 -67.77 54.72
N LYS A 22 -8.47 -68.71 55.43
CA LYS A 22 -9.90 -68.58 55.80
C LYS A 22 -10.20 -67.44 56.79
N LYS A 23 -9.22 -66.94 57.53
CA LYS A 23 -9.38 -65.75 58.40
C LYS A 23 -9.16 -64.42 57.69
N VAL A 24 -8.49 -64.41 56.53
CA VAL A 24 -8.14 -63.19 55.79
C VAL A 24 -9.14 -62.91 54.65
N GLU A 25 -9.79 -63.93 54.10
CA GLU A 25 -10.83 -63.78 53.08
C GLU A 25 -12.02 -62.91 53.51
N PRO A 26 -12.64 -63.09 54.71
CA PRO A 26 -13.78 -62.29 55.11
C PRO A 26 -13.40 -60.81 55.23
N SER A 27 -12.22 -60.50 55.79
CA SER A 27 -11.73 -59.13 55.94
C SER A 27 -11.43 -58.48 54.58
N ARG A 28 -10.91 -59.24 53.60
CA ARG A 28 -10.70 -58.73 52.24
C ARG A 28 -12.01 -58.45 51.51
N ILE A 29 -13.01 -59.30 51.71
CA ILE A 29 -14.35 -59.11 51.15
C ILE A 29 -15.01 -57.89 51.78
N THR A 30 -14.90 -57.69 53.11
CA THR A 30 -15.42 -56.49 53.78
C THR A 30 -14.79 -55.21 53.25
N VAL A 31 -13.47 -55.18 53.08
CA VAL A 31 -12.77 -53.99 52.51
C VAL A 31 -13.19 -53.75 51.05
N LEU A 32 -13.39 -54.79 50.25
CA LEU A 32 -13.91 -54.66 48.88
C LEU A 32 -15.34 -54.11 48.86
N VAL A 33 -16.20 -54.58 49.77
CA VAL A 33 -17.59 -54.09 49.88
C VAL A 33 -17.63 -52.63 50.34
N GLU A 34 -16.79 -52.25 51.32
CA GLU A 34 -16.66 -50.85 51.75
C GLU A 34 -16.11 -49.97 50.62
N PHE A 35 -15.10 -50.45 49.87
CA PHE A 35 -14.54 -49.73 48.74
C PHE A 35 -15.58 -49.53 47.62
N TYR A 36 -16.37 -50.56 47.28
CA TYR A 36 -17.47 -50.45 46.33
C TYR A 36 -18.59 -49.53 46.84
N GLY A 37 -18.89 -49.56 48.15
CA GLY A 37 -19.83 -48.65 48.78
C GLY A 37 -19.41 -47.19 48.65
N VAL A 38 -18.14 -46.89 48.96
CA VAL A 38 -17.57 -45.55 48.79
C VAL A 38 -17.54 -45.13 47.32
N LEU A 39 -17.14 -46.01 46.40
CA LEU A 39 -17.12 -45.71 44.97
C LEU A 39 -18.53 -45.41 44.44
N SER A 40 -19.51 -46.20 44.84
CA SER A 40 -20.92 -46.00 44.49
C SER A 40 -21.44 -44.68 45.06
N HIS A 41 -21.07 -44.34 46.29
CA HIS A 41 -21.52 -43.10 46.93
C HIS A 41 -20.89 -41.87 46.29
N VAL A 42 -19.59 -41.92 45.96
CA VAL A 42 -18.89 -40.87 45.21
C VAL A 42 -19.47 -40.71 43.80
N SER A 43 -19.77 -41.82 43.12
CA SER A 43 -20.40 -41.79 41.79
C SER A 43 -21.81 -41.18 41.85
N GLN A 44 -22.59 -41.52 42.87
CA GLN A 44 -23.93 -40.98 43.06
C GLN A 44 -23.90 -39.48 43.41
N HIS A 45 -22.96 -39.06 44.27
CA HIS A 45 -22.75 -37.65 44.61
C HIS A 45 -22.30 -36.82 43.39
N HIS A 46 -21.38 -37.36 42.58
CA HIS A 46 -20.93 -36.70 41.34
C HIS A 46 -22.07 -36.54 40.33
N MET A 47 -22.90 -37.57 40.18
CA MET A 47 -24.09 -37.51 39.34
C MET A 47 -25.09 -36.45 39.84
N GLN A 48 -25.29 -36.35 41.15
CA GLN A 48 -26.19 -35.37 41.76
C GLN A 48 -25.69 -33.93 41.57
N MET A 49 -24.38 -33.69 41.73
CA MET A 49 -23.76 -32.39 41.43
C MET A 49 -23.88 -32.01 39.95
N THR A 50 -23.75 -32.98 39.05
CA THR A 50 -23.90 -32.75 37.60
C THR A 50 -25.34 -32.39 37.24
N ILE A 51 -26.32 -33.07 37.84
CA ILE A 51 -27.74 -32.76 37.66
C ILE A 51 -28.04 -31.34 38.18
N GLN A 52 -27.51 -30.96 39.33
CA GLN A 52 -27.68 -29.61 39.89
C GLN A 52 -27.11 -28.53 38.96
N ALA A 53 -25.90 -28.73 38.44
CA ALA A 53 -25.28 -27.79 37.50
C ALA A 53 -26.10 -27.62 36.21
N LEU A 54 -26.66 -28.72 35.67
CA LEU A 54 -27.53 -28.66 34.50
C LEU A 54 -28.87 -27.97 34.79
N GLN A 55 -29.41 -28.10 36.01
CA GLN A 55 -30.62 -27.39 36.43
C GLN A 55 -30.38 -25.89 36.58
N ASP A 56 -29.22 -25.49 37.11
CA ASP A 56 -28.83 -24.08 37.25
C ASP A 56 -28.60 -23.43 35.88
N GLU A 57 -27.95 -24.14 34.94
CA GLU A 57 -27.79 -23.68 33.56
C GLU A 57 -29.15 -23.49 32.84
N LEU A 58 -30.06 -24.45 33.00
CA LEU A 58 -31.43 -24.35 32.47
C LEU A 58 -32.22 -23.19 33.08
N ARG A 59 -31.95 -22.82 34.33
CA ARG A 59 -32.56 -21.67 34.99
C ARG A 59 -32.02 -20.36 34.42
N ILE A 60 -30.70 -20.25 34.26
CA ILE A 60 -30.05 -19.08 33.63
C ILE A 60 -30.56 -18.89 32.19
N GLN A 61 -30.72 -19.97 31.42
CA GLN A 61 -31.29 -19.89 30.07
C GLN A 61 -32.76 -19.46 30.06
N ARG A 62 -33.57 -19.86 31.04
CA ARG A 62 -34.96 -19.37 31.16
C ARG A 62 -35.02 -17.88 31.49
N ASP A 63 -34.14 -17.41 32.38
CA ASP A 63 -34.07 -16.00 32.77
C ASP A 63 -33.59 -15.12 31.59
N LEU A 64 -32.61 -15.60 30.82
CA LEU A 64 -32.18 -14.96 29.57
C LEU A 64 -33.31 -14.90 28.53
N ASN A 65 -34.06 -15.99 28.35
CA ASN A 65 -35.19 -16.03 27.41
C ASN A 65 -36.34 -15.10 27.82
N GLN A 66 -36.56 -14.89 29.12
CA GLN A 66 -37.53 -13.90 29.62
C GLN A 66 -37.07 -12.46 29.32
N LEU A 67 -35.77 -12.18 29.43
CA LEU A 67 -35.19 -10.90 29.05
C LEU A 67 -35.39 -10.60 27.55
N PHE A 68 -35.17 -11.59 26.68
CA PHE A 68 -35.38 -11.46 25.24
C PHE A 68 -36.85 -11.26 24.85
N GLN A 69 -37.79 -11.80 25.62
CA GLN A 69 -39.23 -11.61 25.38
C GLN A 69 -39.76 -10.24 25.86
N GLN A 70 -39.11 -9.61 26.84
CA GLN A 70 -39.48 -8.26 27.28
C GLN A 70 -39.13 -7.18 26.24
N ASP A 71 -38.01 -7.33 25.50
CA ASP A 71 -37.62 -6.36 24.47
C ASP A 71 -38.40 -6.51 23.14
N SER A 72 -38.97 -7.69 22.87
CA SER A 72 -39.72 -7.96 21.63
C SER A 72 -41.20 -7.53 21.68
N SER A 73 -41.68 -7.03 22.83
CA SER A 73 -43.05 -6.51 22.97
C SER A 73 -43.20 -5.03 22.56
N SER A 74 -42.10 -4.37 22.18
CA SER A 74 -42.12 -2.97 21.72
C SER A 74 -41.61 -2.86 20.29
N ARG A 75 -42.57 -2.71 19.36
CA ARG A 75 -42.44 -2.36 17.93
C ARG A 75 -42.32 -3.51 16.93
N THR A 76 -43.49 -4.02 16.56
CA THR A 76 -43.74 -4.54 15.21
C THR A 76 -43.88 -3.40 14.21
N GLY A 77 -43.08 -3.48 13.13
CA GLY A 77 -43.44 -3.00 11.79
C GLY A 77 -43.33 -1.50 11.48
N GLU A 78 -42.17 -1.06 10.97
CA GLU A 78 -42.04 -0.20 9.78
C GLU A 78 -40.54 -0.02 9.41
N PRO A 79 -40.17 -0.01 8.11
CA PRO A 79 -38.79 0.19 7.68
C PRO A 79 -38.44 1.69 7.79
N CYS A 80 -37.77 2.07 8.87
CA CYS A 80 -37.39 3.45 9.12
C CYS A 80 -36.13 3.82 8.32
N VAL A 81 -36.29 4.76 7.39
CA VAL A 81 -35.20 5.52 6.76
C VAL A 81 -34.47 6.28 7.88
N ALA A 82 -33.18 5.99 8.07
CA ALA A 82 -32.39 6.53 9.17
C ALA A 82 -32.08 8.03 8.92
N GLU A 83 -32.88 8.91 9.52
CA GLU A 83 -32.45 10.29 9.77
C GLU A 83 -31.49 10.34 10.97
N LEU A 84 -30.37 11.04 10.79
CA LEU A 84 -29.32 11.27 11.79
C LEU A 84 -29.79 12.32 12.81
N THR A 85 -30.58 11.89 13.80
CA THR A 85 -30.94 12.71 14.97
C THR A 85 -30.05 12.38 16.17
N GLU A 86 -29.87 13.36 17.07
CA GLU A 86 -29.04 13.25 18.28
C GLU A 86 -29.46 12.08 19.20
N GLU A 87 -30.76 11.77 19.23
CA GLU A 87 -31.28 10.60 19.94
C GLU A 87 -30.82 9.26 19.34
N ASN A 88 -30.64 9.17 18.01
CA ASN A 88 -30.15 7.95 17.37
C ASN A 88 -28.67 7.71 17.73
N PHE A 89 -27.86 8.76 17.85
CA PHE A 89 -26.48 8.65 18.34
C PHE A 89 -26.44 8.21 19.81
N GLN A 90 -27.31 8.76 20.66
CA GLN A 90 -27.38 8.36 22.08
C GLN A 90 -27.84 6.90 22.24
N ARG A 91 -28.83 6.44 21.45
CA ARG A 91 -29.24 5.03 21.43
C ARG A 91 -28.12 4.11 20.94
N LEU A 92 -27.44 4.49 19.86
CA LEU A 92 -26.32 3.71 19.32
C LEU A 92 -25.15 3.63 20.32
N HIS A 93 -24.87 4.73 21.05
CA HIS A 93 -23.85 4.73 22.10
C HIS A 93 -24.23 3.85 23.29
N ALA A 94 -25.48 3.90 23.73
CA ALA A 94 -25.99 3.02 24.79
C ALA A 94 -25.97 1.54 24.37
N GLU A 95 -26.29 1.26 23.11
CA GLU A 95 -26.21 -0.09 22.54
C GLU A 95 -24.77 -0.57 22.43
N HIS A 96 -23.84 0.29 22.03
CA HIS A 96 -22.41 -0.02 22.01
C HIS A 96 -21.86 -0.29 23.42
N GLU A 97 -22.26 0.48 24.43
CA GLU A 97 -21.90 0.19 25.83
C GLU A 97 -22.50 -1.13 26.33
N ARG A 98 -23.73 -1.46 25.92
CA ARG A 98 -24.37 -2.73 26.25
C ARG A 98 -23.61 -3.90 25.62
N GLN A 99 -23.28 -3.79 24.34
CA GLN A 99 -22.47 -4.78 23.61
C GLN A 99 -21.08 -4.94 24.24
N ALA A 100 -20.46 -3.86 24.69
CA ALA A 100 -19.17 -3.92 25.38
C ALA A 100 -19.26 -4.71 26.71
N LYS A 101 -20.35 -4.54 27.48
CA LYS A 101 -20.60 -5.30 28.71
C LYS A 101 -20.89 -6.79 28.42
N GLU A 102 -21.65 -7.07 27.37
CA GLU A 102 -21.93 -8.44 26.94
C GLU A 102 -20.66 -9.16 26.47
N LEU A 103 -19.83 -8.49 25.65
CA LEU A 103 -18.52 -9.00 25.24
C LEU A 103 -17.59 -9.25 26.42
N PHE A 104 -17.62 -8.38 27.43
CA PHE A 104 -16.83 -8.58 28.66
C PHE A 104 -17.29 -9.84 29.42
N LEU A 105 -18.59 -10.04 29.59
CA LEU A 105 -19.13 -11.24 30.24
C LEU A 105 -18.82 -12.51 29.44
N LEU A 106 -18.99 -12.47 28.12
CA LEU A 106 -18.66 -13.59 27.24
C LEU A 106 -17.17 -13.97 27.31
N ARG A 107 -16.28 -12.99 27.31
CA ARG A 107 -14.84 -13.22 27.52
C ARG A 107 -14.57 -13.91 28.86
N LYS A 108 -15.19 -13.44 29.94
CA LYS A 108 -15.04 -14.05 31.26
C LYS A 108 -15.57 -15.48 31.32
N THR A 109 -16.70 -15.78 30.67
CA THR A 109 -17.21 -17.15 30.58
C THR A 109 -16.29 -18.06 29.75
N LEU A 110 -15.66 -17.51 28.71
CA LEU A 110 -14.72 -18.23 27.88
C LEU A 110 -13.45 -18.56 28.66
N GLU A 111 -12.89 -17.59 29.41
CA GLU A 111 -11.77 -17.81 30.34
C GLU A 111 -12.08 -18.89 31.38
N GLU A 112 -13.29 -18.91 31.94
CA GLU A 112 -13.71 -19.95 32.89
C GLU A 112 -13.80 -21.33 32.23
N MET A 113 -14.34 -21.42 31.02
CA MET A 113 -14.39 -22.67 30.25
C MET A 113 -12.98 -23.17 29.89
N GLU A 114 -12.06 -22.27 29.51
CA GLU A 114 -10.66 -22.61 29.25
C GLU A 114 -10.00 -23.21 30.49
N LEU A 115 -10.22 -22.61 31.66
CA LEU A 115 -9.67 -23.11 32.92
C LEU A 115 -10.25 -24.49 33.30
N ARG A 116 -11.54 -24.74 33.02
CA ARG A 116 -12.16 -26.07 33.19
C ARG A 116 -11.57 -27.10 32.23
N ILE A 117 -11.37 -26.74 30.96
CA ILE A 117 -10.74 -27.62 29.96
C ILE A 117 -9.32 -27.98 30.40
N GLU A 118 -8.56 -27.00 30.88
CA GLU A 118 -7.19 -27.24 31.35
C GLU A 118 -7.16 -28.18 32.56
N THR A 119 -8.08 -27.99 33.51
CA THR A 119 -8.23 -28.89 34.67
C THR A 119 -8.60 -30.31 34.25
N GLN A 120 -9.49 -30.46 33.26
CA GLN A 120 -9.87 -31.76 32.70
C GLN A 120 -8.70 -32.44 31.98
N LYS A 121 -7.90 -31.69 31.21
CA LYS A 121 -6.68 -32.20 30.56
C LYS A 121 -5.67 -32.71 31.57
N GLN A 122 -5.41 -31.95 32.64
CA GLN A 122 -4.51 -32.39 33.71
C GLN A 122 -5.00 -33.67 34.37
N THR A 123 -6.31 -33.79 34.60
CA THR A 123 -6.92 -35.01 35.15
C THR A 123 -6.76 -36.20 34.21
N LEU A 124 -6.91 -35.98 32.89
CA LEU A 124 -6.78 -37.02 31.89
C LEU A 124 -5.33 -37.50 31.76
N ASN A 125 -4.37 -36.57 31.75
CA ASN A 125 -2.94 -36.88 31.78
C ASN A 125 -2.56 -37.68 33.04
N ALA A 126 -3.08 -37.31 34.22
CA ALA A 126 -2.85 -38.07 35.45
C ALA A 126 -3.42 -39.50 35.40
N ARG A 127 -4.54 -39.69 34.68
CA ARG A 127 -5.10 -41.02 34.41
C ARG A 127 -4.23 -41.81 33.42
N ASP A 128 -3.75 -41.18 32.36
CA ASP A 128 -2.87 -41.82 31.37
C ASP A 128 -1.54 -42.26 32.00
N GLU A 129 -0.94 -41.44 32.86
CA GLU A 129 0.24 -41.83 33.65
C GLU A 129 -0.05 -43.01 34.58
N SER A 130 -1.25 -43.07 35.17
CA SER A 130 -1.67 -44.17 36.03
C SER A 130 -1.89 -45.46 35.23
N ILE A 131 -2.47 -45.36 34.03
CA ILE A 131 -2.61 -46.48 33.09
C ILE A 131 -1.23 -46.96 32.66
N LYS A 132 -0.32 -46.04 32.31
CA LYS A 132 1.06 -46.37 31.93
C LYS A 132 1.78 -47.12 33.05
N LYS A 133 1.69 -46.66 34.29
CA LYS A 133 2.26 -47.37 35.46
C LYS A 133 1.63 -48.74 35.68
N LEU A 134 0.31 -48.89 35.48
CA LEU A 134 -0.35 -50.20 35.54
C LEU A 134 0.12 -51.15 34.43
N LEU A 135 0.31 -50.64 33.21
CA LEU A 135 0.86 -51.40 32.09
C LEU A 135 2.31 -51.81 32.34
N GLU A 136 3.15 -50.91 32.87
CA GLU A 136 4.52 -51.22 33.29
C GLU A 136 4.57 -52.24 34.44
N MET A 137 3.62 -52.18 35.39
CA MET A 137 3.49 -53.19 36.45
C MET A 137 3.01 -54.56 35.93
N LEU A 138 2.16 -54.56 34.90
CA LEU A 138 1.73 -55.79 34.23
C LEU A 138 2.85 -56.40 33.40
N GLN A 139 3.66 -55.58 32.74
CA GLN A 139 4.85 -56.03 32.01
C GLN A 139 5.95 -56.51 32.97
N SER A 140 6.14 -55.85 34.11
CA SER A 140 7.16 -56.25 35.10
C SER A 140 6.76 -57.43 36.00
N LYS A 141 5.46 -57.77 36.08
CA LYS A 141 4.98 -59.04 36.69
C LYS A 141 4.66 -60.13 35.67
N GLY A 142 4.82 -59.87 34.37
CA GLY A 142 4.65 -60.81 33.27
C GLY A 142 5.97 -61.47 32.87
N LEU A 143 5.98 -62.79 32.86
CA LEU A 143 7.07 -63.68 32.45
C LEU A 143 7.56 -63.37 31.02
N SER A 144 8.53 -62.47 30.85
CA SER A 144 9.07 -62.13 29.52
C SER A 144 10.44 -62.75 29.19
N ALA A 145 11.08 -63.48 30.11
CA ALA A 145 12.40 -64.07 29.85
C ALA A 145 12.38 -65.54 29.38
N LYS A 146 11.24 -66.25 29.50
CA LYS A 146 11.16 -67.69 29.14
C LYS A 146 10.44 -67.99 27.82
N ALA A 147 9.60 -67.08 27.33
CA ALA A 147 8.82 -67.31 26.11
C ALA A 147 9.69 -67.32 24.85
N THR A 148 10.74 -66.49 24.80
CA THR A 148 11.65 -66.43 23.65
C THR A 148 12.58 -67.64 23.57
N GLU A 149 12.99 -68.20 24.71
CA GLU A 149 13.86 -69.38 24.77
C GLU A 149 13.08 -70.67 24.40
N GLU A 150 11.82 -70.80 24.85
CA GLU A 150 10.94 -71.90 24.44
C GLU A 150 10.56 -71.87 22.96
N ASP A 151 10.43 -70.69 22.34
CA ASP A 151 10.15 -70.58 20.90
C ASP A 151 11.36 -70.95 20.03
N HIS A 152 12.58 -70.61 20.46
CA HIS A 152 13.80 -71.02 19.75
C HIS A 152 14.04 -72.54 19.90
N GLU A 153 13.74 -73.12 21.06
CA GLU A 153 13.81 -74.55 21.31
C GLU A 153 12.71 -75.33 20.54
N ARG A 154 11.49 -74.78 20.44
CA ARG A 154 10.41 -75.33 19.60
C ARG A 154 10.78 -75.30 18.13
N THR A 155 11.31 -74.18 17.64
CA THR A 155 11.71 -74.03 16.23
C THR A 155 12.84 -74.99 15.87
N ARG A 156 13.81 -75.21 16.77
CA ARG A 156 14.88 -76.19 16.58
C ARG A 156 14.37 -77.63 16.54
N ARG A 157 13.47 -78.02 17.46
CA ARG A 157 12.85 -79.36 17.47
C ARG A 157 11.95 -79.61 16.25
N LEU A 158 11.32 -78.57 15.72
CA LEU A 158 10.48 -78.68 14.53
C LEU A 158 11.34 -78.91 13.28
N ALA A 159 12.48 -78.20 13.15
CA ALA A 159 13.45 -78.42 12.08
C ALA A 159 14.11 -79.82 12.14
N GLU A 160 14.42 -80.33 13.34
CA GLU A 160 14.93 -81.70 13.52
C GLU A 160 13.88 -82.77 13.16
N ALA A 161 12.61 -82.54 13.52
CA ALA A 161 11.50 -83.41 13.14
C ALA A 161 11.24 -83.40 11.63
N GLU A 162 11.32 -82.23 10.98
CA GLU A 162 11.19 -82.09 9.52
C GLU A 162 12.32 -82.82 8.79
N MET A 163 13.56 -82.72 9.26
CA MET A 163 14.68 -83.50 8.72
C MET A 163 14.47 -85.02 8.87
N HIS A 164 13.90 -85.47 9.99
CA HIS A 164 13.60 -86.89 10.19
C HIS A 164 12.46 -87.38 9.29
N VAL A 165 11.44 -86.58 9.05
CA VAL A 165 10.39 -86.88 8.08
C VAL A 165 10.99 -87.04 6.69
N HIS A 166 11.84 -86.11 6.26
CA HIS A 166 12.47 -86.17 4.94
C HIS A 166 13.38 -87.39 4.77
N HIS A 167 14.08 -87.80 5.84
CA HIS A 167 14.87 -89.03 5.83
C HIS A 167 14.00 -90.29 5.72
N LEU A 168 12.86 -90.34 6.44
CA LEU A 168 11.91 -91.44 6.37
C LEU A 168 11.20 -91.51 5.02
N GLU A 169 10.88 -90.37 4.41
CA GLU A 169 10.34 -90.29 3.04
C GLU A 169 11.34 -90.86 2.02
N SER A 170 12.63 -90.52 2.16
CA SER A 170 13.68 -91.06 1.28
C SER A 170 13.86 -92.58 1.45
N LEU A 171 13.76 -93.09 2.68
CA LEU A 171 13.78 -94.53 2.96
C LEU A 171 12.53 -95.24 2.42
N LEU A 172 11.37 -94.62 2.51
CA LEU A 172 10.12 -95.14 1.95
C LEU A 172 10.22 -95.24 0.43
N ASP A 173 10.70 -94.18 -0.24
CA ASP A 173 10.87 -94.14 -1.70
C ASP A 173 11.90 -95.19 -2.17
N GLN A 174 12.96 -95.41 -1.39
CA GLN A 174 13.92 -96.49 -1.65
C GLN A 174 13.28 -97.88 -1.48
N LYS A 175 12.41 -98.07 -0.47
CA LYS A 175 11.70 -99.34 -0.25
C LYS A 175 10.62 -99.58 -1.30
N GLU A 176 9.96 -98.54 -1.81
CA GLU A 176 9.00 -98.64 -2.90
C GLU A 176 9.69 -99.05 -4.21
N LYS A 177 10.88 -98.50 -4.49
CA LYS A 177 11.72 -98.93 -5.62
C LYS A 177 12.18 -100.38 -5.49
N GLU A 178 12.60 -100.82 -4.31
CA GLU A 178 12.93 -102.24 -4.06
C GLU A 178 11.68 -103.15 -4.22
N ASN A 179 10.51 -102.71 -3.78
CA ASN A 179 9.27 -103.47 -3.91
C ASN A 179 8.83 -103.58 -5.38
N ALA A 180 8.99 -102.51 -6.17
CA ALA A 180 8.75 -102.52 -7.60
C ALA A 180 9.69 -103.51 -8.32
N LEU A 181 10.99 -103.50 -7.99
CA LEU A 181 11.95 -104.45 -8.54
C LEU A 181 11.66 -105.90 -8.15
N LEU A 182 11.22 -106.14 -6.91
CA LEU A 182 10.79 -107.48 -6.47
C LEU A 182 9.51 -107.93 -7.17
N ARG A 183 8.57 -107.02 -7.45
CA ARG A 183 7.37 -107.33 -8.26
C ARG A 183 7.73 -107.65 -9.71
N GLU A 184 8.67 -106.93 -10.31
CA GLU A 184 9.19 -107.25 -11.65
C GLU A 184 9.94 -108.59 -11.67
N GLU A 185 10.74 -108.89 -10.66
CA GLU A 185 11.44 -110.18 -10.53
C GLU A 185 10.45 -111.34 -10.31
N MET A 186 9.37 -111.12 -9.55
CA MET A 186 8.27 -112.08 -9.40
C MET A 186 7.52 -112.29 -10.71
N HIS A 187 7.24 -111.24 -11.48
CA HIS A 187 6.64 -111.37 -12.81
C HIS A 187 7.56 -112.10 -13.80
N ARG A 188 8.87 -111.81 -13.78
CA ARG A 188 9.89 -112.49 -14.59
C ARG A 188 10.03 -113.98 -14.26
N ARG A 189 9.79 -114.37 -13.01
CA ARG A 189 9.75 -115.78 -12.57
C ARG A 189 8.45 -116.50 -12.94
N PHE A 190 7.34 -115.77 -13.05
CA PHE A 190 6.04 -116.33 -13.43
C PHE A 190 5.90 -116.56 -14.95
N GLU A 191 6.56 -115.77 -15.80
CA GLU A 191 6.50 -115.95 -17.26
C GLU A 191 7.48 -117.00 -17.83
N ASN A 192 8.48 -117.47 -17.07
CA ASN A 192 9.54 -118.35 -17.57
C ASN A 192 9.45 -119.83 -17.10
N ALA A 193 8.29 -120.31 -16.64
CA ALA A 193 8.09 -121.72 -16.30
C ALA A 193 7.43 -122.49 -17.47
N PRO A 194 8.14 -123.40 -18.18
CA PRO A 194 7.59 -124.12 -19.32
C PRO A 194 6.68 -125.27 -18.86
N ASP A 195 5.40 -125.18 -19.23
CA ASP A 195 4.30 -126.07 -18.86
C ASP A 195 4.31 -127.43 -19.61
N SER A 196 5.49 -128.06 -19.78
CA SER A 196 5.63 -129.29 -20.59
C SER A 196 6.25 -130.51 -19.88
N ALA A 197 6.68 -130.38 -18.61
CA ALA A 197 7.28 -131.48 -17.85
C ALA A 197 6.31 -132.19 -16.87
N LYS A 198 5.27 -131.50 -16.36
CA LYS A 198 4.27 -132.10 -15.44
C LYS A 198 3.32 -133.07 -16.13
N THR A 199 3.06 -132.88 -17.43
CA THR A 199 2.11 -133.69 -18.20
C THR A 199 2.66 -135.08 -18.55
N LYS A 200 3.99 -135.22 -18.74
CA LYS A 200 4.63 -136.50 -19.07
C LYS A 200 4.79 -137.43 -17.85
N ALA A 201 5.01 -136.88 -16.65
CA ALA A 201 5.12 -137.67 -15.42
C ALA A 201 3.77 -138.24 -14.94
N LEU A 202 2.67 -137.51 -15.16
CA LEU A 202 1.31 -137.99 -14.86
C LEU A 202 0.86 -139.11 -15.81
N GLN A 203 1.28 -139.10 -17.08
CA GLN A 203 0.95 -140.16 -18.05
C GLN A 203 1.56 -141.52 -17.67
N THR A 204 2.81 -141.55 -17.20
CA THR A 204 3.47 -142.80 -16.76
C THR A 204 2.86 -143.37 -15.47
N VAL A 205 2.38 -142.49 -14.56
CA VAL A 205 1.67 -142.92 -13.35
C VAL A 205 0.30 -143.51 -13.70
N ILE A 206 -0.39 -142.97 -14.71
CA ILE A 206 -1.67 -143.50 -15.19
C ILE A 206 -1.49 -144.89 -15.83
N GLU A 207 -0.51 -145.08 -16.71
CA GLU A 207 -0.24 -146.40 -17.34
C GLU A 207 0.15 -147.49 -16.31
N MET A 208 0.88 -147.12 -15.26
CA MET A 208 1.19 -148.04 -14.14
C MET A 208 -0.04 -148.36 -13.30
N LYS A 209 -0.94 -147.39 -13.09
CA LYS A 209 -2.21 -147.60 -12.37
C LYS A 209 -3.14 -148.49 -13.19
N ASP A 210 -3.22 -148.32 -14.50
CA ASP A 210 -4.04 -149.15 -15.40
C ASP A 210 -3.56 -150.60 -15.48
N SER A 211 -2.24 -150.81 -15.46
CA SER A 211 -1.64 -152.16 -15.36
C SER A 211 -1.94 -152.84 -14.01
N LYS A 212 -1.97 -152.06 -12.91
CA LYS A 212 -2.33 -152.55 -11.58
C LYS A 212 -3.82 -152.87 -11.48
N ILE A 213 -4.68 -152.04 -12.08
CA ILE A 213 -6.13 -152.28 -12.19
C ILE A 213 -6.37 -153.58 -12.95
N SER A 214 -5.73 -153.79 -14.11
CA SER A 214 -5.86 -155.02 -14.90
C SER A 214 -5.41 -156.31 -14.18
N SER A 215 -4.50 -156.18 -13.20
CA SER A 215 -4.06 -157.30 -12.34
C SER A 215 -5.07 -157.58 -11.22
N MET A 216 -5.58 -156.53 -10.58
CA MET A 216 -6.63 -156.65 -9.56
C MET A 216 -7.96 -157.14 -10.15
N GLU A 217 -8.28 -156.79 -11.39
CA GLU A 217 -9.45 -157.30 -12.11
C GLU A 217 -9.34 -158.78 -12.47
N ARG A 218 -8.13 -159.33 -12.62
CA ARG A 218 -7.92 -160.79 -12.76
C ARG A 218 -8.08 -161.50 -11.42
N GLY A 219 -7.48 -160.98 -10.36
CA GLY A 219 -7.65 -161.54 -9.01
C GLY A 219 -9.10 -161.46 -8.51
N LEU A 220 -9.86 -160.44 -8.91
CA LEU A 220 -11.30 -160.36 -8.66
C LEU A 220 -12.08 -161.44 -9.40
N ARG A 221 -11.74 -161.75 -10.65
CA ARG A 221 -12.38 -162.86 -11.40
C ARG A 221 -12.10 -164.23 -10.77
N ASP A 222 -10.88 -164.47 -10.32
CA ASP A 222 -10.52 -165.74 -9.67
C ASP A 222 -11.29 -165.91 -8.32
N LEU A 223 -11.44 -164.83 -7.56
CA LEU A 223 -12.25 -164.81 -6.32
C LEU A 223 -13.75 -164.90 -6.62
N GLU A 224 -14.23 -164.35 -7.73
CA GLU A 224 -15.62 -164.51 -8.18
C GLU A 224 -15.93 -165.97 -8.56
N GLU A 225 -14.99 -166.69 -9.18
CA GLU A 225 -15.10 -168.14 -9.45
C GLU A 225 -15.10 -168.98 -8.16
N GLU A 226 -14.30 -168.59 -7.15
CA GLU A 226 -14.29 -169.22 -5.82
C GLU A 226 -15.61 -169.02 -5.07
N ILE A 227 -16.20 -167.81 -5.15
CA ILE A 227 -17.53 -167.51 -4.59
C ILE A 227 -18.63 -168.30 -5.33
N GLN A 228 -18.51 -168.50 -6.64
CA GLN A 228 -19.43 -169.31 -7.43
C GLN A 228 -19.39 -170.79 -6.99
N MET A 229 -18.20 -171.32 -6.67
CA MET A 229 -18.04 -172.67 -6.10
C MET A 229 -18.66 -172.80 -4.71
N LEU A 230 -18.46 -171.82 -3.82
CA LEU A 230 -19.05 -171.81 -2.48
C LEU A 230 -20.59 -171.69 -2.49
N LYS A 231 -21.17 -171.00 -3.48
CA LYS A 231 -22.63 -170.96 -3.68
C LYS A 231 -23.24 -172.29 -4.13
N SER A 232 -22.44 -173.21 -4.67
CA SER A 232 -22.90 -174.50 -5.20
C SER A 232 -22.83 -175.66 -4.20
N ASN A 233 -22.18 -175.46 -3.05
CA ASN A 233 -22.04 -176.46 -1.98
C ASN A 233 -22.58 -175.94 -0.65
N GLY A 234 -23.51 -176.70 -0.07
CA GLY A 234 -23.73 -176.68 1.38
C GLY A 234 -25.02 -176.01 1.81
N ALA A 235 -26.09 -176.81 1.87
CA ALA A 235 -27.22 -176.56 2.74
C ALA A 235 -26.71 -176.44 4.18
N LEU A 236 -26.77 -175.22 4.71
CA LEU A 236 -26.31 -174.86 6.04
C LEU A 236 -27.23 -175.47 7.12
N SER A 237 -26.58 -176.02 8.15
CA SER A 237 -27.13 -176.75 9.28
C SER A 237 -28.05 -175.84 10.11
N THR A 238 -28.98 -176.42 10.87
CA THR A 238 -29.94 -175.70 11.72
C THR A 238 -29.31 -174.74 12.74
N GLU A 239 -28.01 -174.87 13.00
CA GLU A 239 -27.21 -173.99 13.87
C GLU A 239 -26.83 -172.66 13.17
N GLU A 240 -26.57 -172.70 11.86
CA GLU A 240 -26.24 -171.51 11.04
C GLU A 240 -27.47 -170.62 10.81
N ARG A 241 -28.68 -171.18 10.87
CA ARG A 241 -29.94 -170.42 10.80
C ARG A 241 -30.19 -169.57 12.05
N GLU A 242 -29.71 -170.01 13.20
CA GLU A 242 -29.77 -169.24 14.45
C GLU A 242 -28.69 -168.14 14.50
N GLU A 243 -27.52 -168.41 13.91
CA GLU A 243 -26.46 -167.41 13.71
C GLU A 243 -26.84 -166.35 12.68
N GLU A 244 -27.51 -166.71 11.59
CA GLU A 244 -28.11 -165.76 10.63
C GLU A 244 -29.17 -164.88 11.29
N MET A 245 -30.00 -165.44 12.19
CA MET A 245 -31.01 -164.67 12.91
C MET A 245 -30.36 -163.66 13.88
N LYS A 246 -29.29 -164.06 14.58
CA LYS A 246 -28.47 -163.15 15.40
C LYS A 246 -27.77 -162.09 14.55
N GLN A 247 -27.24 -162.45 13.38
CA GLN A 247 -26.68 -161.48 12.43
C GLN A 247 -27.74 -160.51 11.92
N MET A 248 -28.95 -160.96 11.60
CA MET A 248 -30.06 -160.12 11.15
C MET A 248 -30.50 -159.13 12.25
N GLU A 249 -30.45 -159.54 13.52
CA GLU A 249 -30.68 -158.68 14.68
C GLU A 249 -29.58 -157.61 14.83
N VAL A 250 -28.31 -157.99 14.64
CA VAL A 250 -27.16 -157.06 14.62
C VAL A 250 -27.29 -156.07 13.46
N TYR A 251 -27.68 -156.49 12.26
CA TYR A 251 -27.92 -155.60 11.13
C TYR A 251 -29.10 -154.67 11.35
N ARG A 252 -30.20 -155.14 11.97
CA ARG A 252 -31.32 -154.28 12.36
C ARG A 252 -30.88 -153.24 13.39
N SER A 253 -30.11 -153.64 14.40
CA SER A 253 -29.56 -152.75 15.41
C SER A 253 -28.61 -151.71 14.78
N HIS A 254 -27.71 -152.14 13.90
CA HIS A 254 -26.80 -151.27 13.16
C HIS A 254 -27.54 -150.30 12.22
N SER A 255 -28.56 -150.77 11.50
CA SER A 255 -29.42 -149.94 10.65
C SER A 255 -30.16 -148.87 11.46
N LYS A 256 -30.71 -149.24 12.62
CA LYS A 256 -31.36 -148.31 13.54
C LYS A 256 -30.36 -147.28 14.10
N PHE A 257 -29.16 -147.72 14.46
CA PHE A 257 -28.06 -146.85 14.88
C PHE A 257 -27.66 -145.86 13.78
N MET A 258 -27.45 -146.33 12.55
CA MET A 258 -27.09 -145.51 11.40
C MET A 258 -28.21 -144.51 11.06
N LYS A 259 -29.48 -144.94 11.09
CA LYS A 259 -30.62 -144.04 10.89
C LYS A 259 -30.69 -142.95 11.96
N ASN A 260 -30.44 -143.29 13.23
CA ASN A 260 -30.34 -142.32 14.31
C ASN A 260 -29.16 -141.35 14.10
N LYS A 261 -28.00 -141.86 13.66
CA LYS A 261 -26.81 -141.02 13.42
C LYS A 261 -27.02 -140.09 12.23
N ILE A 262 -27.64 -140.56 11.15
CA ILE A 262 -28.05 -139.74 10.00
C ILE A 262 -29.07 -138.68 10.44
N GLY A 263 -30.04 -139.05 11.29
CA GLY A 263 -31.01 -138.11 11.85
C GLY A 263 -30.33 -137.00 12.67
N GLN A 264 -29.38 -137.36 13.52
CA GLN A 264 -28.56 -136.40 14.28
C GLN A 264 -27.77 -135.47 13.36
N VAL A 265 -27.05 -136.01 12.36
CA VAL A 265 -26.27 -135.18 11.42
C VAL A 265 -27.17 -134.24 10.61
N LYS A 266 -28.38 -134.67 10.21
CA LYS A 266 -29.34 -133.79 9.54
C LYS A 266 -29.81 -132.65 10.44
N GLN A 267 -30.08 -132.94 11.71
CA GLN A 267 -30.47 -131.91 12.67
C GLN A 267 -29.32 -130.93 12.94
N GLU A 268 -28.09 -131.45 13.07
CA GLU A 268 -26.87 -130.64 13.18
C GLU A 268 -26.66 -129.78 11.93
N LEU A 269 -26.85 -130.33 10.73
CA LEU A 269 -26.77 -129.59 9.47
C LEU A 269 -27.82 -128.48 9.42
N SER A 270 -29.09 -128.77 9.73
CA SER A 270 -30.14 -127.76 9.76
C SER A 270 -29.85 -126.65 10.79
N ARG A 271 -29.25 -127.01 11.92
CA ARG A 271 -28.82 -126.05 12.92
C ARG A 271 -27.68 -125.19 12.38
N LYS A 272 -26.70 -125.79 11.68
CA LYS A 272 -25.61 -125.06 11.02
C LYS A 272 -26.11 -124.15 9.90
N ASP A 273 -27.12 -124.54 9.14
CA ASP A 273 -27.76 -123.69 8.13
C ASP A 273 -28.43 -122.47 8.77
N THR A 274 -29.16 -122.66 9.87
CA THR A 274 -29.74 -121.53 10.62
C THR A 274 -28.67 -120.62 11.23
N GLU A 275 -27.57 -121.18 11.74
CA GLU A 275 -26.43 -120.42 12.24
C GLU A 275 -25.75 -119.62 11.10
N LEU A 276 -25.62 -120.21 9.90
CA LEU A 276 -25.06 -119.56 8.72
C LEU A 276 -25.93 -118.39 8.24
N LEU A 277 -27.26 -118.57 8.18
CA LEU A 277 -28.22 -117.50 7.85
C LEU A 277 -28.15 -116.34 8.87
N ALA A 278 -28.06 -116.66 10.16
CA ALA A 278 -27.90 -115.64 11.20
C ALA A 278 -26.57 -114.88 11.06
N LEU A 279 -25.48 -115.58 10.73
CA LEU A 279 -24.18 -114.96 10.46
C LEU A 279 -24.19 -114.11 9.19
N GLN A 280 -24.86 -114.54 8.12
CA GLN A 280 -25.05 -113.73 6.90
C GLN A 280 -25.80 -112.44 7.20
N THR A 281 -26.92 -112.54 7.93
CA THR A 281 -27.69 -111.35 8.35
C THR A 281 -26.82 -110.40 9.18
N LYS A 282 -26.03 -110.95 10.11
CA LYS A 282 -25.11 -110.16 10.93
C LYS A 282 -24.02 -109.49 10.07
N LEU A 283 -23.46 -110.19 9.10
CA LEU A 283 -22.49 -109.62 8.16
C LEU A 283 -23.10 -108.48 7.34
N GLU A 284 -24.32 -108.65 6.84
CA GLU A 284 -25.02 -107.64 6.05
C GLU A 284 -25.33 -106.40 6.89
N THR A 285 -25.80 -106.58 8.13
CA THR A 285 -25.99 -105.45 9.06
C THR A 285 -24.69 -104.72 9.39
N LEU A 286 -23.59 -105.43 9.60
CA LEU A 286 -22.27 -104.83 9.83
C LEU A 286 -21.75 -104.10 8.58
N THR A 287 -22.03 -104.64 7.39
CA THR A 287 -21.64 -104.02 6.12
C THR A 287 -22.39 -102.71 5.90
N ASN A 288 -23.69 -102.68 6.21
CA ASN A 288 -24.49 -101.46 6.15
C ASN A 288 -24.01 -100.44 7.19
N GLN A 289 -23.76 -100.86 8.45
CA GLN A 289 -23.19 -99.98 9.47
C GLN A 289 -21.83 -99.39 9.07
N PHE A 290 -20.99 -100.19 8.40
CA PHE A 290 -19.71 -99.73 7.87
C PHE A 290 -19.90 -98.71 6.74
N SER A 291 -20.86 -98.94 5.83
CA SER A 291 -21.22 -97.99 4.77
C SER A 291 -21.72 -96.66 5.33
N ASP A 292 -22.61 -96.68 6.32
CA ASP A 292 -23.13 -95.48 6.99
C ASP A 292 -21.99 -94.73 7.69
N SER A 293 -21.14 -95.44 8.42
CA SER A 293 -19.96 -94.85 9.08
C SER A 293 -19.02 -94.21 8.07
N LYS A 294 -18.83 -94.81 6.90
CA LYS A 294 -18.01 -94.24 5.81
C LYS A 294 -18.62 -92.95 5.27
N GLN A 295 -19.93 -92.93 5.00
CA GLN A 295 -20.63 -91.72 4.55
C GLN A 295 -20.56 -90.60 5.60
N HIS A 296 -20.72 -90.93 6.88
CA HIS A 296 -20.55 -89.97 7.97
C HIS A 296 -19.13 -89.36 7.99
N ILE A 297 -18.09 -90.18 7.76
CA ILE A 297 -16.71 -89.69 7.65
C ILE A 297 -16.54 -88.77 6.43
N GLU A 298 -17.14 -89.10 5.29
CA GLU A 298 -17.10 -88.27 4.08
C GLU A 298 -17.74 -86.89 4.31
N VAL A 299 -18.92 -86.83 4.94
CA VAL A 299 -19.58 -85.55 5.30
C VAL A 299 -18.73 -84.73 6.28
N LEU A 300 -18.08 -85.39 7.24
CA LEU A 300 -17.17 -84.70 8.17
C LEU A 300 -15.93 -84.14 7.46
N LYS A 301 -15.38 -84.86 6.47
CA LYS A 301 -14.28 -84.37 5.64
C LYS A 301 -14.70 -83.16 4.82
N GLU A 302 -15.87 -83.21 4.16
CA GLU A 302 -16.40 -82.07 3.42
C GLU A 302 -16.61 -80.86 4.34
N SER A 303 -17.20 -81.07 5.52
CA SER A 303 -17.37 -80.03 6.54
C SER A 303 -16.03 -79.43 7.00
N LEU A 304 -15.00 -80.27 7.17
CA LEU A 304 -13.65 -79.83 7.53
C LEU A 304 -13.04 -78.97 6.41
N THR A 305 -13.09 -79.43 5.15
CA THR A 305 -12.57 -78.67 4.01
C THR A 305 -13.27 -77.32 3.82
N ALA A 306 -14.59 -77.26 4.04
CA ALA A 306 -15.34 -76.00 3.99
C ALA A 306 -14.92 -75.04 5.11
N LYS A 307 -14.63 -75.55 6.31
CA LYS A 307 -14.09 -74.74 7.42
C LYS A 307 -12.67 -74.25 7.14
N GLU A 308 -11.82 -75.07 6.54
CA GLU A 308 -10.46 -74.68 6.14
C GLU A 308 -10.48 -73.58 5.07
N GLN A 309 -11.33 -73.71 4.05
CA GLN A 309 -11.53 -72.66 3.04
C GLN A 309 -12.03 -71.36 3.68
N ARG A 310 -12.99 -71.44 4.60
CA ARG A 310 -13.48 -70.25 5.32
C ARG A 310 -12.39 -69.62 6.19
N ALA A 311 -11.57 -70.43 6.86
CA ALA A 311 -10.44 -69.93 7.64
C ALA A 311 -9.41 -69.23 6.74
N ALA A 312 -9.14 -69.76 5.55
CA ALA A 312 -8.24 -69.14 4.57
C ALA A 312 -8.78 -67.77 4.09
N ILE A 313 -10.08 -67.67 3.78
CA ILE A 313 -10.70 -66.39 3.40
C ILE A 313 -10.59 -65.38 4.54
N LEU A 314 -10.97 -65.76 5.76
CA LEU A 314 -10.85 -64.89 6.94
C LEU A 314 -9.40 -64.46 7.18
N GLN A 315 -8.43 -65.35 6.95
CA GLN A 315 -7.01 -65.02 7.05
C GLN A 315 -6.62 -63.92 6.04
N THR A 316 -7.05 -64.06 4.78
CA THR A 316 -6.79 -63.02 3.76
C THR A 316 -7.47 -61.68 4.08
N GLU A 317 -8.68 -61.70 4.64
CA GLU A 317 -9.37 -60.48 5.09
C GLU A 317 -8.63 -59.79 6.23
N VAL A 318 -8.15 -60.56 7.22
CA VAL A 318 -7.33 -60.04 8.32
C VAL A 318 -6.03 -59.42 7.81
N ASP A 319 -5.35 -60.07 6.88
CA ASP A 319 -4.09 -59.55 6.33
C ASP A 319 -4.32 -58.28 5.48
N ALA A 320 -5.42 -58.20 4.74
CA ALA A 320 -5.82 -56.97 4.05
C ALA A 320 -6.14 -55.82 5.02
N LEU A 321 -6.81 -56.12 6.14
CA LEU A 321 -7.08 -55.14 7.19
C LEU A 321 -5.79 -54.67 7.89
N ARG A 322 -4.81 -55.56 8.11
CA ARG A 322 -3.50 -55.20 8.66
C ARG A 322 -2.75 -54.24 7.74
N LEU A 323 -2.67 -54.53 6.44
CA LEU A 323 -2.05 -53.63 5.47
C LEU A 323 -2.72 -52.25 5.45
N ARG A 324 -4.05 -52.22 5.47
CA ARG A 324 -4.81 -50.95 5.51
C ARG A 324 -4.56 -50.18 6.80
N LEU A 325 -4.38 -50.87 7.92
CA LEU A 325 -4.04 -50.25 9.20
C LEU A 325 -2.64 -49.63 9.14
N GLU A 326 -1.64 -50.36 8.62
CA GLU A 326 -0.27 -49.85 8.42
C GLU A 326 -0.26 -48.61 7.51
N GLU A 327 -0.99 -48.63 6.39
CA GLU A 327 -1.14 -47.46 5.52
C GLU A 327 -1.73 -46.26 6.26
N LYS A 328 -2.76 -46.47 7.09
CA LYS A 328 -3.35 -45.41 7.90
C LYS A 328 -2.38 -44.89 8.95
N GLU A 329 -1.58 -45.76 9.57
CA GLU A 329 -0.56 -45.38 10.54
C GLU A 329 0.55 -44.55 9.88
N THR A 330 1.02 -44.94 8.68
CA THR A 330 2.00 -44.13 7.94
C THR A 330 1.44 -42.75 7.54
N MET A 331 0.17 -42.67 7.15
CA MET A 331 -0.48 -41.39 6.87
C MET A 331 -0.62 -40.53 8.12
N LEU A 332 -0.98 -41.14 9.26
CA LEU A 332 -1.08 -40.44 10.53
C LEU A 332 0.28 -39.88 10.95
N ASN A 333 1.35 -40.68 10.84
CA ASN A 333 2.72 -40.22 11.11
C ASN A 333 3.14 -39.05 10.21
N LYS A 334 2.81 -39.08 8.92
CA LYS A 334 3.04 -37.95 8.00
C LYS A 334 2.27 -36.69 8.43
N LYS A 335 1.01 -36.84 8.85
CA LYS A 335 0.19 -35.73 9.33
C LYS A 335 0.69 -35.16 10.66
N THR A 336 1.12 -36.01 11.59
CA THR A 336 1.75 -35.59 12.85
C THR A 336 3.01 -34.78 12.58
N LYS A 337 3.88 -35.24 11.66
CA LYS A 337 5.07 -34.50 11.25
C LYS A 337 4.72 -33.14 10.62
N GLN A 338 3.74 -33.11 9.71
CA GLN A 338 3.27 -31.86 9.12
C GLN A 338 2.76 -30.86 10.17
N ILE A 339 2.05 -31.33 11.20
CA ILE A 339 1.58 -30.49 12.30
C ILE A 339 2.77 -29.96 13.13
N GLN A 340 3.79 -30.79 13.37
CA GLN A 340 5.00 -30.37 14.07
C GLN A 340 5.74 -29.27 13.29
N ASP A 341 5.98 -29.49 11.99
CA ASP A 341 6.67 -28.52 11.13
C ASP A 341 5.92 -27.17 11.11
N MET A 342 4.58 -27.20 11.00
CA MET A 342 3.74 -25.98 11.08
C MET A 342 3.78 -25.32 12.47
N ALA A 343 3.91 -26.09 13.55
CA ALA A 343 4.03 -25.55 14.90
C ALA A 343 5.38 -24.85 15.11
N GLU A 344 6.46 -25.41 14.56
CA GLU A 344 7.79 -24.82 14.54
C GLU A 344 7.80 -23.52 13.73
N GLU A 345 7.22 -23.54 12.52
CA GLU A 345 7.07 -22.33 11.68
C GLU A 345 6.26 -21.24 12.40
N LYS A 346 5.14 -21.59 13.02
CA LYS A 346 4.36 -20.65 13.85
C LYS A 346 5.20 -20.06 14.98
N GLY A 347 6.06 -20.87 15.60
CA GLY A 347 7.02 -20.41 16.62
C GLY A 347 8.00 -19.38 16.06
N THR A 348 8.57 -19.63 14.89
CA THR A 348 9.48 -18.68 14.22
C THR A 348 8.79 -17.37 13.85
N GLN A 349 7.60 -17.44 13.24
CA GLN A 349 6.80 -16.26 12.91
C GLN A 349 6.40 -15.46 14.16
N ALA A 350 6.09 -16.12 15.27
CA ALA A 350 5.82 -15.45 16.53
C ALA A 350 7.03 -14.66 17.06
N GLY A 351 8.24 -15.22 16.90
CA GLY A 351 9.50 -14.53 17.20
C GLY A 351 9.70 -13.29 16.32
N GLU A 352 9.54 -13.42 15.00
CA GLU A 352 9.65 -12.28 14.07
C GLU A 352 8.64 -11.18 14.36
N ILE A 353 7.39 -11.54 14.70
CA ILE A 353 6.36 -10.58 15.11
C ILE A 353 6.78 -9.85 16.39
N HIS A 354 7.42 -10.53 17.34
CA HIS A 354 7.92 -9.90 18.56
C HIS A 354 9.03 -8.90 18.25
N ASP A 355 10.03 -9.29 17.44
CA ASP A 355 11.12 -8.40 17.04
C ASP A 355 10.63 -7.16 16.26
N LEU A 356 9.65 -7.34 15.38
CA LEU A 356 9.03 -6.24 14.64
C LEU A 356 8.25 -5.29 15.56
N LYS A 357 7.59 -5.82 16.60
CA LYS A 357 6.92 -4.99 17.62
C LYS A 357 7.94 -4.17 18.40
N ASP A 358 9.03 -4.78 18.85
CA ASP A 358 10.09 -4.06 19.57
C ASP A 358 10.71 -2.96 18.69
N MET A 359 10.90 -3.24 17.40
CA MET A 359 11.37 -2.25 16.43
C MET A 359 10.36 -1.11 16.24
N LEU A 360 9.06 -1.42 16.18
CA LEU A 360 8.00 -0.42 16.08
C LEU A 360 7.99 0.48 17.31
N ASP A 361 8.05 -0.09 18.51
CA ASP A 361 8.11 0.64 19.78
C ASP A 361 9.31 1.60 19.82
N VAL A 362 10.48 1.16 19.34
CA VAL A 362 11.67 2.03 19.24
C VAL A 362 11.42 3.18 18.26
N LYS A 363 10.80 2.90 17.11
CA LYS A 363 10.46 3.94 16.12
C LYS A 363 9.42 4.92 16.68
N GLU A 364 8.40 4.46 17.40
CA GLU A 364 7.41 5.32 18.06
C GLU A 364 8.07 6.24 19.10
N ARG A 365 8.95 5.70 19.96
CA ARG A 365 9.72 6.52 20.90
C ARG A 365 10.54 7.59 20.18
N LYS A 366 11.16 7.25 19.05
CA LYS A 366 11.94 8.19 18.23
C LYS A 366 11.05 9.28 17.61
N VAL A 367 9.89 8.92 17.09
CA VAL A 367 8.89 9.87 16.57
C VAL A 367 8.48 10.83 17.68
N ASN A 368 8.17 10.32 18.88
CA ASN A 368 7.79 11.16 20.02
C ASN A 368 8.90 12.16 20.41
N VAL A 369 10.17 11.74 20.38
CA VAL A 369 11.31 12.63 20.63
C VAL A 369 11.41 13.72 19.55
N LEU A 370 11.28 13.35 18.28
CA LEU A 370 11.32 14.31 17.17
C LEU A 370 10.14 15.29 17.23
N GLN A 371 8.96 14.82 17.60
CA GLN A 371 7.77 15.66 17.74
C GLN A 371 7.94 16.71 18.84
N LYS A 372 8.47 16.32 20.02
CA LYS A 372 8.86 17.27 21.07
C LYS A 372 9.91 18.28 20.60
N LYS A 373 10.85 17.86 19.74
CA LYS A 373 11.86 18.76 19.18
C LYS A 373 11.23 19.78 18.22
N ILE A 374 10.27 19.37 17.41
CA ILE A 374 9.50 20.26 16.52
C ILE A 374 8.70 21.27 17.34
N GLU A 375 7.99 20.82 18.37
CA GLU A 375 7.21 21.69 19.26
C GLU A 375 8.08 22.78 19.89
N ASN A 376 9.27 22.41 20.39
CA ASN A 376 10.23 23.35 20.95
C ASN A 376 10.74 24.36 19.90
N LEU A 377 11.07 23.89 18.68
CA LEU A 377 11.49 24.79 17.60
C LEU A 377 10.36 25.74 17.16
N GLN A 378 9.11 25.27 17.16
CA GLN A 378 7.94 26.11 16.86
C GLN A 378 7.69 27.16 17.96
N GLU A 379 7.93 26.83 19.22
CA GLU A 379 7.87 27.79 20.32
C GLU A 379 8.96 28.85 20.19
N GLN A 380 10.21 28.44 19.90
CA GLN A 380 11.30 29.37 19.63
C GLN A 380 10.99 30.31 18.45
N LEU A 381 10.40 29.78 17.38
CA LEU A 381 9.97 30.58 16.24
C LEU A 381 8.91 31.61 16.65
N ARG A 382 7.89 31.19 17.40
CA ARG A 382 6.85 32.11 17.90
C ARG A 382 7.41 33.22 18.79
N ASP A 383 8.39 32.91 19.63
CA ASP A 383 9.06 33.93 20.45
C ASP A 383 9.88 34.91 19.60
N LYS A 384 10.54 34.42 18.55
CA LYS A 384 11.24 35.28 17.59
C LYS A 384 10.27 36.14 16.78
N GLU A 385 9.13 35.62 16.38
CA GLU A 385 8.07 36.39 15.72
C GLU A 385 7.54 37.50 16.62
N LYS A 386 7.30 37.22 17.91
CA LYS A 386 6.92 38.25 18.90
C LYS A 386 8.00 39.34 19.02
N GLN A 387 9.28 38.96 19.12
CA GLN A 387 10.41 39.90 19.15
C GLN A 387 10.47 40.75 17.87
N MET A 388 10.23 40.16 16.71
CA MET A 388 10.18 40.89 15.44
C MET A 388 8.99 41.84 15.37
N SER A 389 7.82 41.45 15.90
CA SER A 389 6.64 42.32 15.95
C SER A 389 6.89 43.55 16.83
N SER A 390 7.46 43.36 18.02
CA SER A 390 7.76 44.48 18.93
C SER A 390 8.83 45.41 18.35
N LEU A 391 9.85 44.89 17.66
CA LEU A 391 10.80 45.71 16.92
C LEU A 391 10.13 46.49 15.78
N LYS A 392 9.22 45.87 15.02
CA LYS A 392 8.46 46.57 13.97
C LYS A 392 7.60 47.70 14.54
N GLU A 393 6.94 47.49 15.67
CA GLU A 393 6.18 48.55 16.36
C GLU A 393 7.09 49.69 16.81
N ARG A 394 8.25 49.38 17.40
CA ARG A 394 9.25 50.39 17.76
C ARG A 394 9.75 51.18 16.54
N VAL A 395 10.00 50.50 15.41
CA VAL A 395 10.37 51.16 14.15
C VAL A 395 9.25 52.08 13.66
N LYS A 396 7.98 51.63 13.69
CA LYS A 396 6.83 52.48 13.33
C LYS A 396 6.73 53.72 14.23
N SER A 397 6.95 53.57 15.54
CA SER A 397 6.96 54.71 16.47
C SER A 397 8.07 55.69 16.13
N LEU A 398 9.30 55.21 15.91
CA LEU A 398 10.43 56.05 15.52
C LEU A 398 10.20 56.72 14.16
N GLN A 399 9.56 56.04 13.23
CA GLN A 399 9.18 56.61 11.94
C GLN A 399 8.14 57.73 12.10
N ALA A 400 7.14 57.55 12.98
CA ALA A 400 6.19 58.60 13.31
C ALA A 400 6.89 59.82 13.93
N ASP A 401 7.82 59.59 14.86
CA ASP A 401 8.65 60.64 15.45
C ASP A 401 9.48 61.37 14.38
N THR A 402 10.06 60.62 13.43
CA THR A 402 10.82 61.20 12.31
C THR A 402 9.93 62.05 11.41
N THR A 403 8.74 61.58 11.05
CA THR A 403 7.79 62.37 10.24
C THR A 403 7.30 63.62 10.97
N ASN A 404 7.15 63.54 12.30
CA ASN A 404 6.81 64.70 13.12
C ASN A 404 7.97 65.71 13.13
N THR A 405 9.22 65.25 13.26
CA THR A 405 10.39 66.13 13.17
C THR A 405 10.54 66.74 11.78
N ASP A 406 10.30 66.00 10.71
CA ASP A 406 10.34 66.51 9.33
C ASP A 406 9.26 67.58 9.11
N THR A 407 8.07 67.38 9.66
CA THR A 407 6.98 68.39 9.61
C THR A 407 7.36 69.64 10.38
N ALA A 408 7.96 69.51 11.57
CA ALA A 408 8.45 70.63 12.35
C ALA A 408 9.58 71.38 11.63
N LEU A 409 10.51 70.66 11.01
CA LEU A 409 11.57 71.24 10.17
C LEU A 409 10.97 72.00 8.98
N THR A 410 10.02 71.41 8.25
CA THR A 410 9.34 72.08 7.13
C THR A 410 8.66 73.37 7.60
N THR A 411 7.99 73.34 8.76
CA THR A 411 7.34 74.52 9.34
C THR A 411 8.37 75.60 9.71
N LEU A 412 9.53 75.21 10.26
CA LEU A 412 10.61 76.13 10.57
C LEU A 412 11.25 76.70 9.31
N GLU A 413 11.43 75.91 8.26
CA GLU A 413 11.91 76.35 6.94
C GLU A 413 10.95 77.36 6.31
N GLU A 414 9.64 77.11 6.35
CA GLU A 414 8.62 78.05 5.86
C GLU A 414 8.61 79.36 6.68
N ALA A 415 8.70 79.26 8.00
CA ALA A 415 8.79 80.43 8.87
C ALA A 415 10.06 81.23 8.59
N LEU A 416 11.19 80.55 8.33
CA LEU A 416 12.46 81.18 7.99
C LEU A 416 12.36 81.86 6.62
N ALA A 417 11.80 81.19 5.60
CA ALA A 417 11.55 81.78 4.28
C ALA A 417 10.63 83.01 4.36
N GLU A 418 9.62 83.01 5.24
CA GLU A 418 8.76 84.19 5.44
C GLU A 418 9.50 85.33 6.14
N LYS A 419 10.38 85.02 7.10
CA LYS A 419 11.29 86.00 7.69
C LYS A 419 12.24 86.57 6.63
N GLU A 420 12.78 85.76 5.74
CA GLU A 420 13.60 86.22 4.62
C GLU A 420 12.82 87.13 3.66
N ARG A 421 11.60 86.77 3.27
CA ARG A 421 10.72 87.65 2.46
C ARG A 421 10.44 88.98 3.16
N THR A 422 10.23 88.95 4.48
CA THR A 422 10.03 90.17 5.28
C THR A 422 11.29 91.04 5.31
N ILE A 423 12.46 90.42 5.51
CA ILE A 423 13.76 91.11 5.43
C ILE A 423 13.94 91.74 4.05
N GLU A 424 13.62 91.03 2.97
CA GLU A 424 13.76 91.54 1.61
C GLU A 424 12.81 92.73 1.36
N ARG A 425 11.54 92.64 1.78
CA ARG A 425 10.61 93.77 1.75
C ARG A 425 11.13 94.99 2.53
N LEU A 426 11.74 94.77 3.70
CA LEU A 426 12.34 95.83 4.50
C LEU A 426 13.59 96.43 3.83
N LYS A 427 14.42 95.63 3.17
CA LYS A 427 15.56 96.13 2.37
C LYS A 427 15.07 96.97 1.19
N GLU A 428 14.10 96.48 0.42
CA GLU A 428 13.52 97.22 -0.70
C GLU A 428 12.88 98.54 -0.24
N GLN A 429 12.22 98.53 0.93
CA GLN A 429 11.69 99.74 1.53
C GLN A 429 12.80 100.71 1.93
N ARG A 430 13.83 100.24 2.64
CA ARG A 430 15.01 101.06 2.97
C ARG A 430 15.65 101.64 1.72
N ASP A 431 15.83 100.85 0.66
CA ASP A 431 16.44 101.30 -0.59
C ASP A 431 15.55 102.30 -1.35
N ARG A 432 14.21 102.17 -1.23
CA ARG A 432 13.26 103.18 -1.72
C ARG A 432 13.39 104.48 -0.93
N ASP A 433 13.36 104.41 0.40
CA ASP A 433 13.50 105.58 1.28
C ASP A 433 14.86 106.29 1.06
N GLU A 434 15.92 105.51 0.79
CA GLU A 434 17.25 106.04 0.50
C GLU A 434 17.32 106.69 -0.89
N ARG A 435 16.63 106.13 -1.89
CA ARG A 435 16.43 106.78 -3.20
C ARG A 435 15.63 108.08 -3.09
N GLU A 436 14.53 108.08 -2.36
CA GLU A 436 13.71 109.29 -2.13
C GLU A 436 14.53 110.38 -1.43
N LYS A 437 15.28 110.04 -0.37
CA LYS A 437 16.21 110.97 0.27
C LYS A 437 17.29 111.47 -0.68
N GLN A 438 17.81 110.60 -1.55
CA GLN A 438 18.81 111.00 -2.55
C GLN A 438 18.22 111.97 -3.58
N GLU A 439 16.99 111.74 -4.04
CA GLU A 439 16.25 112.64 -4.92
C GLU A 439 15.96 113.98 -4.24
N GLU A 440 15.54 113.98 -2.97
CA GLU A 440 15.40 115.20 -2.17
C GLU A 440 16.71 115.97 -2.07
N ILE A 441 17.83 115.29 -1.77
CA ILE A 441 19.16 115.89 -1.74
C ILE A 441 19.52 116.50 -3.09
N ASP A 442 19.24 115.82 -4.20
CA ASP A 442 19.58 116.31 -5.54
C ASP A 442 18.67 117.48 -5.98
N ASN A 443 17.40 117.49 -5.55
CA ASN A 443 16.52 118.65 -5.69
C ASN A 443 17.04 119.84 -4.88
N TYR A 444 17.40 119.64 -3.61
CA TYR A 444 18.01 120.71 -2.80
C TYR A 444 19.32 121.22 -3.43
N LYS A 445 20.17 120.34 -3.98
CA LYS A 445 21.38 120.76 -4.71
C LYS A 445 21.04 121.60 -5.94
N LYS A 446 20.02 121.23 -6.70
CA LYS A 446 19.56 121.97 -7.88
C LYS A 446 19.05 123.35 -7.49
N ASP A 447 18.18 123.44 -6.49
CA ASP A 447 17.67 124.72 -5.98
C ASP A 447 18.81 125.61 -5.47
N LEU A 448 19.80 125.02 -4.79
CA LEU A 448 21.00 125.73 -4.33
C LEU A 448 21.84 126.24 -5.51
N LYS A 449 21.91 125.48 -6.61
CA LYS A 449 22.57 125.91 -7.84
C LYS A 449 21.80 127.05 -8.52
N ASP A 450 20.49 126.94 -8.67
CA ASP A 450 19.64 127.96 -9.28
C ASP A 450 19.68 129.26 -8.46
N LEU A 451 19.66 129.15 -7.13
CA LEU A 451 19.87 130.29 -6.22
C LEU A 451 21.27 130.91 -6.40
N LYS A 452 22.33 130.11 -6.55
CA LYS A 452 23.68 130.63 -6.84
C LYS A 452 23.76 131.34 -8.18
N GLU A 453 23.14 130.79 -9.22
CA GLU A 453 23.07 131.42 -10.54
C GLU A 453 22.30 132.74 -10.47
N LYS A 454 21.18 132.78 -9.75
CA LYS A 454 20.41 134.00 -9.51
C LYS A 454 21.19 135.06 -8.73
N VAL A 455 21.94 134.64 -7.71
CA VAL A 455 22.87 135.54 -6.98
C VAL A 455 23.95 136.07 -7.91
N SER A 456 24.50 135.23 -8.80
CA SER A 456 25.53 135.64 -9.77
C SER A 456 24.98 136.63 -10.80
N LEU A 457 23.76 136.41 -11.30
CA LEU A 457 23.06 137.35 -12.18
C LEU A 457 22.82 138.69 -11.50
N LEU A 458 22.30 138.68 -10.26
CA LEU A 458 22.09 139.90 -9.48
C LEU A 458 23.42 140.63 -9.17
N GLN A 459 24.52 139.89 -8.97
CA GLN A 459 25.86 140.49 -8.87
C GLN A 459 26.30 141.12 -10.18
N GLY A 460 26.04 140.48 -11.33
CA GLY A 460 26.29 141.03 -12.65
C GLY A 460 25.52 142.33 -12.90
N ASP A 461 24.20 142.31 -12.65
CA ASP A 461 23.33 143.49 -12.76
C ASP A 461 23.80 144.62 -11.83
N LEU A 462 24.21 144.29 -10.60
CA LEU A 462 24.76 145.25 -9.65
C LEU A 462 26.03 145.90 -10.22
N SER A 463 26.97 145.12 -10.74
CA SER A 463 28.19 145.64 -11.37
C SER A 463 27.90 146.49 -12.62
N GLU A 464 26.89 146.13 -13.42
CA GLU A 464 26.46 146.94 -14.57
C GLU A 464 25.86 148.29 -14.11
N LYS A 465 25.09 148.29 -13.02
CA LYS A 465 24.61 149.52 -12.39
C LYS A 465 25.74 150.35 -11.79
N GLU A 466 26.74 149.73 -11.17
CA GLU A 466 27.95 150.40 -10.68
C GLU A 466 28.73 151.06 -11.82
N ALA A 467 28.89 150.37 -12.95
CA ALA A 467 29.52 150.92 -14.16
C ALA A 467 28.73 152.11 -14.75
N SER A 468 27.40 151.97 -14.86
CA SER A 468 26.52 153.04 -15.31
C SER A 468 26.61 154.28 -14.40
N LEU A 469 26.76 154.06 -13.08
CA LEU A 469 26.91 155.13 -12.09
C LEU A 469 28.27 155.83 -12.21
N LEU A 470 29.32 155.10 -12.58
CA LEU A 470 30.63 155.66 -12.93
C LEU A 470 30.55 156.56 -14.16
N ASP A 471 29.91 156.12 -15.25
CA ASP A 471 29.71 156.93 -16.46
C ASP A 471 28.92 158.21 -16.18
N LEU A 472 27.88 158.11 -15.34
CA LEU A 472 27.10 159.27 -14.86
C LEU A 472 27.96 160.25 -14.05
N LYS A 473 28.88 159.76 -13.21
CA LYS A 473 29.86 160.60 -12.49
C LYS A 473 30.83 161.29 -13.44
N GLU A 474 31.23 160.65 -14.52
CA GLU A 474 32.13 161.21 -15.53
C GLU A 474 31.44 162.33 -16.33
N HIS A 475 30.16 162.13 -16.68
CA HIS A 475 29.30 163.15 -17.29
C HIS A 475 29.09 164.38 -16.38
N ALA A 476 28.88 164.17 -15.08
CA ALA A 476 28.76 165.25 -14.10
C ALA A 476 30.08 166.04 -13.96
N SER A 477 31.22 165.35 -13.99
CA SER A 477 32.55 165.97 -13.92
C SER A 477 32.87 166.81 -15.16
N SER A 478 32.43 166.36 -16.35
CA SER A 478 32.60 167.10 -17.60
C SER A 478 31.79 168.40 -17.65
N LEU A 479 30.54 168.39 -17.15
CA LEU A 479 29.69 169.57 -17.02
C LEU A 479 30.25 170.63 -16.06
N ALA A 480 30.91 170.22 -14.96
CA ALA A 480 31.57 171.12 -14.02
C ALA A 480 32.77 171.88 -14.65
N SER A 481 33.49 171.28 -15.61
CA SER A 481 34.63 171.94 -16.27
C SER A 481 34.22 173.04 -17.28
N SER A 482 33.01 172.94 -17.84
CA SER A 482 32.45 173.93 -18.78
C SER A 482 31.97 175.22 -18.09
N GLY A 483 31.55 175.13 -16.81
CA GLY A 483 31.14 176.28 -16.00
C GLY A 483 32.27 177.28 -15.75
N LEU A 484 33.49 176.81 -15.48
CA LEU A 484 34.65 177.65 -15.16
C LEU A 484 35.17 178.50 -16.33
N LYS A 485 34.91 178.12 -17.59
CA LYS A 485 35.33 178.89 -18.78
C LYS A 485 34.38 180.02 -19.16
N LYS A 486 33.14 180.00 -18.65
CA LYS A 486 32.16 181.08 -18.89
C LYS A 486 32.31 182.23 -17.90
N ASP A 487 32.78 181.94 -16.69
CA ASP A 487 32.91 182.91 -15.59
C ASP A 487 34.11 183.89 -15.78
N SER A 488 35.21 183.44 -16.39
CA SER A 488 36.36 184.29 -16.71
C SER A 488 36.09 185.30 -17.84
N ARG A 489 35.16 184.99 -18.74
CA ARG A 489 34.78 185.84 -19.89
C ARG A 489 33.81 186.96 -19.49
N LEU A 490 33.12 186.81 -18.37
CA LEU A 490 32.15 187.79 -17.83
C LEU A 490 32.88 188.96 -17.14
N LYS A 491 33.97 188.68 -16.41
CA LYS A 491 34.82 189.69 -15.76
C LYS A 491 35.55 190.64 -16.72
N THR A 492 35.85 190.22 -17.95
CA THR A 492 36.53 191.07 -18.95
C THR A 492 35.57 192.05 -19.63
N LEU A 493 34.27 191.74 -19.68
CA LEU A 493 33.26 192.60 -20.30
C LEU A 493 32.74 193.69 -19.34
N GLU A 494 32.82 193.50 -18.02
CA GLU A 494 32.44 194.52 -17.03
C GLU A 494 33.39 195.73 -17.02
N ILE A 495 34.70 195.54 -17.26
CA ILE A 495 35.69 196.63 -17.28
C ILE A 495 35.50 197.55 -18.52
N ALA A 496 35.02 196.99 -19.64
CA ALA A 496 34.81 197.74 -20.88
C ALA A 496 33.55 198.63 -20.86
N LEU A 497 32.60 198.37 -19.95
CA LEU A 497 31.35 199.13 -19.84
C LEU A 497 31.54 200.45 -19.05
N GLU A 498 32.50 200.51 -18.13
CA GLU A 498 32.71 201.67 -17.27
C GLU A 498 33.50 202.81 -17.98
N GLN A 499 34.35 202.48 -18.96
CA GLN A 499 35.04 203.47 -19.80
C GLN A 499 34.12 204.18 -20.82
N LYS A 500 32.91 203.66 -21.08
CA LYS A 500 31.96 204.25 -22.04
C LYS A 500 30.93 205.20 -21.42
N LYS A 501 30.88 205.31 -20.08
CA LYS A 501 29.97 206.25 -19.39
C LYS A 501 30.50 207.68 -19.28
N GLU A 502 31.81 207.91 -19.28
CA GLU A 502 32.37 209.28 -19.12
C GLU A 502 32.38 210.13 -20.40
N GLU A 503 32.26 209.53 -21.59
CA GLU A 503 32.27 210.25 -22.88
C GLU A 503 30.89 210.83 -23.28
N CYS A 504 29.79 210.38 -22.67
CA CYS A 504 28.43 210.77 -23.07
C CYS A 504 27.95 212.13 -22.48
N LEU A 505 28.51 212.59 -21.35
CA LEU A 505 28.03 213.81 -20.68
C LEU A 505 28.52 215.14 -21.30
N LYS A 506 29.41 215.11 -22.30
CA LYS A 506 29.94 216.33 -22.95
C LYS A 506 29.16 216.79 -24.19
N MET A 507 28.32 215.95 -24.81
CA MET A 507 27.68 216.27 -26.11
C MET A 507 26.18 216.62 -26.02
N GLU A 508 25.56 216.53 -24.84
CA GLU A 508 24.15 216.93 -24.63
C GLU A 508 23.96 218.45 -24.43
N SER A 509 25.02 219.19 -24.15
CA SER A 509 24.97 220.62 -23.77
C SER A 509 24.81 221.60 -24.96
N GLN A 510 24.89 221.15 -26.21
CA GLN A 510 25.15 222.08 -27.33
C GLN A 510 24.18 222.14 -28.51
N LEU A 511 23.01 221.47 -28.57
CA LEU A 511 22.05 221.88 -29.60
C LEU A 511 20.58 221.46 -29.39
N LYS A 512 19.88 222.29 -28.62
CA LYS A 512 18.48 222.61 -28.90
C LYS A 512 18.24 224.11 -28.62
N LYS A 513 18.53 224.98 -29.60
CA LYS A 513 17.99 226.35 -29.73
C LYS A 513 18.16 226.93 -31.15
N ALA A 514 17.77 226.10 -32.12
CA ALA A 514 17.20 226.45 -33.42
C ALA A 514 16.04 225.45 -33.60
N HIS A 515 14.97 225.55 -32.78
CA HIS A 515 13.89 226.52 -32.86
C HIS A 515 12.90 226.07 -33.94
N GLU A 516 11.90 225.26 -33.58
CA GLU A 516 10.62 225.69 -32.98
C GLU A 516 9.83 226.63 -33.89
N ALA A 517 8.55 226.28 -34.05
CA ALA A 517 7.51 227.02 -34.73
C ALA A 517 7.48 226.94 -36.27
N THR A 518 6.96 225.82 -36.79
CA THR A 518 5.76 225.79 -37.69
C THR A 518 5.42 224.33 -38.06
N LEU A 519 4.51 223.61 -37.39
CA LEU A 519 3.02 223.72 -37.32
C LEU A 519 2.26 223.02 -38.47
N GLU A 520 2.26 221.68 -38.53
CA GLU A 520 1.32 220.88 -39.35
C GLU A 520 0.85 219.63 -38.56
N ALA A 521 -0.47 219.50 -38.34
CA ALA A 521 -1.17 218.44 -37.58
C ALA A 521 -1.21 217.09 -38.34
N ARG A 522 -1.37 215.84 -37.81
CA ARG A 522 -1.75 215.18 -36.54
C ARG A 522 -1.49 213.66 -36.75
N ALA A 523 -0.53 212.98 -36.11
CA ALA A 523 -0.41 212.46 -34.73
C ALA A 523 -1.20 211.15 -34.44
N SER A 524 -0.45 210.04 -34.29
CA SER A 524 -0.85 208.60 -34.37
C SER A 524 -0.98 207.99 -35.78
N PRO A 525 -0.09 208.31 -36.73
CA PRO A 525 0.45 207.34 -37.73
C PRO A 525 1.83 207.79 -38.33
N GLU A 526 2.94 207.08 -38.11
CA GLU A 526 4.33 207.42 -38.53
C GLU A 526 5.15 206.12 -38.33
N MET A 527 5.59 205.32 -39.31
CA MET A 527 6.02 205.56 -40.71
C MET A 527 7.11 206.62 -40.78
N SER A 528 8.19 206.45 -41.50
CA SER A 528 8.31 205.78 -42.78
C SER A 528 9.79 205.46 -42.97
N ASP A 529 10.06 204.31 -43.56
CA ASP A 529 11.04 204.30 -44.62
C ASP A 529 12.53 204.42 -44.25
N ARG A 530 12.94 203.51 -43.36
CA ARG A 530 14.15 202.69 -43.60
C ARG A 530 13.80 201.39 -44.32
N ILE A 531 12.80 201.47 -45.21
CA ILE A 531 12.92 201.16 -46.63
C ILE A 531 13.93 200.03 -46.88
N GLN A 532 13.41 198.84 -47.15
CA GLN A 532 13.15 198.44 -48.55
C GLN A 532 14.41 198.49 -49.44
N GLN A 533 15.58 198.21 -48.84
CA GLN A 533 16.83 197.99 -49.59
C GLN A 533 17.64 196.73 -49.22
N LEU A 534 17.17 195.85 -48.32
CA LEU A 534 17.76 194.50 -48.15
C LEU A 534 16.86 193.35 -48.62
N GLU A 535 15.82 193.69 -49.39
CA GLU A 535 14.88 192.81 -50.10
C GLU A 535 15.47 191.96 -51.26
N ARG A 536 16.74 191.52 -51.30
CA ARG A 536 17.18 190.74 -52.49
C ARG A 536 17.92 189.41 -52.38
N GLU A 537 18.44 188.93 -51.25
CA GLU A 537 19.41 187.83 -51.37
C GLU A 537 19.08 186.41 -50.88
N ILE A 538 18.12 186.14 -49.98
CA ILE A 538 18.02 184.76 -49.43
C ILE A 538 16.59 184.22 -49.46
N ALA A 539 15.99 184.27 -50.66
CA ALA A 539 14.77 183.58 -51.05
C ALA A 539 15.04 182.37 -51.99
N ARG A 540 16.24 181.77 -51.98
CA ARG A 540 16.64 180.74 -52.96
C ARG A 540 16.94 179.32 -52.47
N TYR A 541 16.84 178.97 -51.18
CA TYR A 541 17.14 177.59 -50.74
C TYR A 541 16.06 177.00 -49.85
N LYS A 542 14.84 176.83 -50.40
CA LYS A 542 13.66 176.32 -49.67
C LYS A 542 12.84 175.21 -50.36
N ASP A 543 13.28 174.53 -51.43
CA ASP A 543 12.35 173.65 -52.22
C ASP A 543 12.79 172.22 -52.64
N GLU A 544 13.93 171.66 -52.20
CA GLU A 544 14.38 170.31 -52.67
C GLU A 544 14.25 169.15 -51.67
N SER A 545 13.87 169.37 -50.41
CA SER A 545 13.93 168.31 -49.37
C SER A 545 12.68 167.41 -49.28
N SER A 546 11.57 167.75 -49.95
CA SER A 546 10.26 167.13 -49.69
C SER A 546 9.90 165.90 -50.55
N LYS A 547 10.79 165.37 -51.40
CA LYS A 547 10.45 164.30 -52.37
C LYS A 547 11.18 162.95 -52.21
N ALA A 548 12.07 162.74 -51.24
CA ALA A 548 12.92 161.54 -51.19
C ALA A 548 12.52 160.43 -50.19
N GLN A 549 11.57 160.66 -49.27
CA GLN A 549 11.33 159.69 -48.17
C GLN A 549 10.18 158.69 -48.41
N ALA A 550 9.35 158.88 -49.45
CA ALA A 550 8.21 158.00 -49.73
C ALA A 550 8.56 156.71 -50.52
N GLU A 551 9.79 156.57 -51.01
CA GLU A 551 10.22 155.41 -51.82
C GLU A 551 10.89 154.31 -50.98
N VAL A 552 11.24 154.59 -49.72
CA VAL A 552 11.96 153.66 -48.82
C VAL A 552 11.05 152.58 -48.23
N ASP A 553 9.75 152.85 -48.05
CA ASP A 553 8.82 151.92 -47.42
C ASP A 553 8.23 150.86 -48.37
N ARG A 554 8.51 150.93 -49.69
CA ARG A 554 7.93 150.02 -50.69
C ARG A 554 8.81 148.83 -51.07
N LEU A 555 10.09 148.82 -50.67
CA LEU A 555 11.07 147.80 -51.08
C LEU A 555 11.38 146.71 -50.02
N LEU A 556 10.86 146.83 -48.79
CA LEU A 556 11.10 145.85 -47.71
C LEU A 556 10.06 144.73 -47.61
N GLU A 557 8.92 144.81 -48.32
CA GLU A 557 7.86 143.80 -48.31
C GLU A 557 8.15 142.61 -49.26
N ILE A 558 8.85 142.84 -50.37
CA ILE A 558 9.06 141.84 -51.45
C ILE A 558 10.21 140.84 -51.14
N LEU A 559 11.04 141.10 -50.13
CA LEU A 559 12.17 140.24 -49.74
C LEU A 559 11.79 139.11 -48.75
N LYS A 560 10.55 139.07 -48.24
CA LYS A 560 10.09 138.06 -47.26
C LYS A 560 9.34 136.86 -47.86
N GLU A 561 9.02 136.86 -49.15
CA GLU A 561 8.25 135.78 -49.80
C GLU A 561 9.08 134.80 -50.66
N VAL A 562 10.33 135.13 -51.03
CA VAL A 562 11.15 134.27 -51.93
C VAL A 562 12.05 133.25 -51.20
N GLU A 563 12.26 133.40 -49.89
CA GLU A 563 13.21 132.53 -49.14
C GLU A 563 12.61 131.20 -48.65
N ASN A 564 11.27 131.06 -48.65
CA ASN A 564 10.58 129.87 -48.12
C ASN A 564 10.32 128.74 -49.16
N GLU A 565 10.52 128.95 -50.46
CA GLU A 565 10.28 127.92 -51.51
C GLU A 565 11.52 127.08 -51.91
N LYS A 566 12.69 127.35 -51.33
CA LYS A 566 13.96 126.67 -51.67
C LYS A 566 14.19 125.36 -50.87
N ASN A 567 13.69 125.24 -49.65
CA ASN A 567 14.05 124.16 -48.72
C ASN A 567 13.31 122.81 -48.92
N ASP A 568 12.27 122.76 -49.77
CA ASP A 568 11.48 121.53 -49.99
C ASP A 568 11.97 120.64 -51.15
N LYS A 569 12.97 121.09 -51.94
CA LYS A 569 13.48 120.35 -53.12
C LYS A 569 14.71 119.47 -52.84
N ASP A 570 15.38 119.61 -51.69
CA ASP A 570 16.59 118.83 -51.34
C ASP A 570 16.30 117.45 -50.70
N LYS A 571 15.02 117.14 -50.41
CA LYS A 571 14.60 115.82 -49.87
C LYS A 571 14.30 114.75 -50.93
N LYS A 572 14.50 115.03 -52.22
CA LYS A 572 13.99 114.15 -53.30
C LYS A 572 15.03 113.66 -54.33
N ILE A 573 16.33 113.86 -54.09
CA ILE A 573 17.37 113.62 -55.12
C ILE A 573 18.31 112.43 -54.87
N ALA A 574 18.44 111.84 -53.67
CA ALA A 574 19.48 110.81 -53.49
C ALA A 574 18.99 109.49 -52.86
N GLU A 575 17.91 108.97 -53.43
CA GLU A 575 17.41 107.59 -53.25
C GLU A 575 17.87 106.67 -54.40
N LEU A 576 18.99 106.97 -55.07
CA LEU A 576 19.43 106.25 -56.28
C LEU A 576 20.90 105.86 -56.33
N GLU A 577 21.56 105.59 -55.19
CA GLU A 577 22.87 104.91 -55.21
C GLU A 577 22.99 103.83 -54.12
N SER A 578 22.52 102.62 -54.47
CA SER A 578 22.92 101.29 -53.96
C SER A 578 22.46 100.89 -52.54
N LEU A 579 21.65 99.85 -52.28
CA LEU A 579 21.22 98.65 -53.01
C LEU A 579 22.32 97.67 -53.46
N THR A 580 23.29 97.34 -52.58
CA THR A 580 24.06 96.07 -52.68
C THR A 580 24.71 95.71 -51.32
N SER A 581 23.98 95.18 -50.34
CA SER A 581 23.92 93.73 -50.15
C SER A 581 22.94 93.42 -49.01
N ARG A 582 21.95 92.59 -49.32
CA ARG A 582 20.70 92.35 -48.59
C ARG A 582 20.71 90.94 -47.98
N GLN A 583 20.11 90.82 -46.79
CA GLN A 583 19.22 89.74 -46.33
C GLN A 583 19.71 88.27 -46.14
N VAL A 584 19.68 87.83 -44.87
CA VAL A 584 18.78 86.82 -44.24
C VAL A 584 18.34 85.55 -45.03
N LYS A 585 18.42 84.40 -44.30
CA LYS A 585 17.70 83.09 -44.42
C LYS A 585 18.13 82.12 -45.54
N ASP A 586 18.50 80.87 -45.21
CA ASP A 586 17.61 79.68 -45.24
C ASP A 586 18.32 78.31 -45.08
N GLN A 587 17.56 77.34 -44.55
CA GLN A 587 17.53 75.89 -44.85
C GLN A 587 18.65 74.87 -44.53
N ASN A 588 18.34 74.07 -43.50
CA ASN A 588 18.21 72.61 -43.47
C ASN A 588 18.43 71.74 -44.74
N LYS A 589 19.17 70.64 -44.47
CA LYS A 589 19.11 69.27 -45.02
C LYS A 589 19.96 68.88 -46.26
N LYS A 590 20.75 67.83 -45.98
CA LYS A 590 20.98 66.58 -46.75
C LYS A 590 22.29 66.43 -47.55
N VAL A 591 22.96 65.34 -47.18
CA VAL A 591 23.58 64.32 -48.06
C VAL A 591 25.08 64.50 -48.38
N ALA A 592 25.84 63.74 -47.59
CA ALA A 592 26.75 62.68 -48.04
C ALA A 592 28.06 63.04 -48.76
N ASN A 593 29.10 62.42 -48.19
CA ASN A 593 30.01 61.47 -48.84
C ASN A 593 31.48 61.91 -49.04
N LEU A 594 32.33 60.94 -48.64
CA LEU A 594 33.74 60.70 -48.98
C LEU A 594 34.78 61.46 -48.13
N LYS A 595 35.36 60.81 -47.12
CA LYS A 595 36.47 59.81 -47.15
C LYS A 595 37.85 60.44 -47.38
N HIS A 596 38.78 59.95 -46.55
CA HIS A 596 40.24 59.98 -46.62
C HIS A 596 40.90 61.17 -45.89
N LYS A 597 41.49 61.00 -44.69
CA LYS A 597 42.69 60.23 -44.29
C LYS A 597 43.97 61.06 -44.50
N GLU A 598 44.49 61.59 -43.41
CA GLU A 598 45.86 61.38 -42.92
C GLU A 598 45.92 61.94 -41.49
N GLN A 599 46.18 61.13 -40.45
CA GLN A 599 47.55 60.83 -39.95
C GLN A 599 48.27 62.15 -39.62
N VAL A 600 48.63 62.51 -38.39
CA VAL A 600 49.17 61.78 -37.25
C VAL A 600 49.02 62.70 -36.05
N GLU A 601 48.63 62.17 -34.90
CA GLU A 601 49.29 62.38 -33.60
C GLU A 601 48.63 61.40 -32.62
N LYS A 602 49.36 60.30 -32.38
CA LYS A 602 49.02 59.25 -31.44
C LYS A 602 49.09 59.82 -30.01
N LYS A 603 48.12 59.48 -29.16
CA LYS A 603 48.31 58.81 -27.85
C LYS A 603 47.02 58.81 -27.03
N LYS A 604 46.76 57.68 -26.36
CA LYS A 604 45.56 57.25 -25.60
C LYS A 604 44.57 56.48 -26.48
N SER A 605 44.92 55.29 -26.97
CA SER A 605 45.04 54.02 -26.22
C SER A 605 43.75 53.79 -25.39
N ALA A 606 42.77 53.02 -25.89
CA ALA A 606 42.78 51.55 -25.93
C ALA A 606 42.92 50.89 -24.54
N GLN A 607 42.26 51.46 -23.53
CA GLN A 607 42.27 50.92 -22.16
C GLN A 607 40.96 51.17 -21.40
N MET A 608 39.83 51.26 -22.11
CA MET A 608 38.50 51.46 -21.51
C MET A 608 37.42 50.65 -22.26
N LEU A 609 37.75 49.40 -22.62
CA LEU A 609 36.74 48.40 -23.01
C LEU A 609 37.21 46.94 -22.85
N GLU A 610 38.38 46.70 -22.23
CA GLU A 610 38.91 45.35 -22.00
C GLU A 610 39.45 45.13 -20.57
N GLU A 611 39.08 46.00 -19.62
CA GLU A 611 39.37 45.84 -18.18
C GLU A 611 38.12 45.59 -17.33
N ALA A 612 36.99 45.23 -17.95
CA ALA A 612 35.79 44.70 -17.28
C ALA A 612 35.50 43.22 -17.65
N ARG A 613 36.40 42.54 -18.36
CA ARG A 613 36.21 41.14 -18.80
C ARG A 613 37.30 40.15 -18.37
N ARG A 614 38.24 40.56 -17.50
CA ARG A 614 39.30 39.71 -16.93
C ARG A 614 39.65 40.04 -15.48
N ARG A 615 38.63 40.27 -14.65
CA ARG A 615 38.69 40.22 -13.17
C ARG A 615 37.41 39.61 -12.58
N GLU A 616 36.83 38.65 -13.30
CA GLU A 616 35.70 37.83 -12.84
C GLU A 616 36.04 36.33 -12.91
N ASP A 617 37.32 35.96 -13.08
CA ASP A 617 37.74 34.57 -13.36
C ASP A 617 38.52 33.87 -12.23
N ASP A 618 38.79 34.50 -11.07
CA ASP A 618 39.49 33.81 -9.95
C ASP A 618 38.68 33.69 -8.64
N LEU A 619 37.49 34.29 -8.57
CA LEU A 619 36.57 34.15 -7.41
C LEU A 619 35.18 33.60 -7.80
N ASN A 620 34.79 33.78 -9.06
CA ASN A 620 33.57 33.19 -9.62
C ASN A 620 33.79 31.72 -10.00
N ASP A 621 35.00 31.33 -10.40
CA ASP A 621 35.33 29.96 -10.81
C ASP A 621 35.31 28.98 -9.61
N SER A 622 35.68 29.43 -8.41
CA SER A 622 35.55 28.62 -7.18
C SER A 622 34.10 28.50 -6.70
N SER A 623 33.28 29.55 -6.82
CA SER A 623 31.85 29.49 -6.49
C SER A 623 31.06 28.69 -7.53
N GLN A 624 31.40 28.80 -8.82
CA GLN A 624 30.80 28.01 -9.89
C GLN A 624 31.28 26.56 -9.84
N GLN A 625 32.54 26.27 -9.49
CA GLN A 625 33.01 24.91 -9.23
C GLN A 625 32.30 24.28 -8.04
N LEU A 626 32.17 24.98 -6.91
CA LEU A 626 31.44 24.47 -5.74
C LEU A 626 29.97 24.24 -6.05
N GLN A 627 29.33 25.14 -6.82
CA GLN A 627 27.93 24.99 -7.21
C GLN A 627 27.72 23.85 -8.22
N VAL A 628 28.68 23.62 -9.12
CA VAL A 628 28.69 22.46 -10.04
C VAL A 628 28.96 21.17 -9.27
N GLU A 629 29.85 21.18 -8.28
CA GLU A 629 30.16 20.02 -7.44
C GLU A 629 28.99 19.67 -6.50
N GLU A 630 28.30 20.66 -5.95
CA GLU A 630 27.03 20.48 -5.23
C GLU A 630 25.93 19.95 -6.14
N LEU A 631 25.82 20.44 -7.38
CA LEU A 631 24.88 19.92 -8.38
C LEU A 631 25.22 18.48 -8.79
N LEU A 632 26.50 18.12 -8.93
CA LEU A 632 26.95 16.76 -9.21
C LEU A 632 26.65 15.82 -8.04
N MET A 633 26.91 16.25 -6.81
CA MET A 633 26.54 15.48 -5.60
C MET A 633 25.03 15.32 -5.46
N ALA A 634 24.24 16.36 -5.76
CA ALA A 634 22.78 16.29 -5.78
C ALA A 634 22.28 15.36 -6.89
N MET A 635 22.88 15.41 -8.07
CA MET A 635 22.55 14.54 -9.20
C MET A 635 22.90 13.07 -8.90
N GLU A 636 24.05 12.81 -8.27
CA GLU A 636 24.45 11.46 -7.84
C GLU A 636 23.52 10.93 -6.74
N LYS A 637 23.09 11.80 -5.82
CA LYS A 637 22.09 11.44 -4.80
C LYS A 637 20.73 11.10 -5.42
N VAL A 638 20.27 11.90 -6.39
CA VAL A 638 19.04 11.60 -7.15
C VAL A 638 19.17 10.30 -7.94
N LYS A 639 20.34 10.01 -8.51
CA LYS A 639 20.63 8.76 -9.20
C LYS A 639 20.59 7.55 -8.26
N GLN A 640 21.20 7.66 -7.08
CA GLN A 640 21.12 6.64 -6.03
C GLN A 640 19.68 6.42 -5.52
N GLU A 641 18.91 7.50 -5.34
CA GLU A 641 17.50 7.42 -4.97
C GLU A 641 16.67 6.74 -6.07
N LEU A 642 16.95 7.03 -7.35
CA LEU A 642 16.31 6.39 -8.49
C LEU A 642 16.65 4.89 -8.58
N GLU A 643 17.90 4.52 -8.36
CA GLU A 643 18.32 3.10 -8.29
C GLU A 643 17.67 2.38 -7.11
N SER A 644 17.58 3.03 -5.94
CA SER A 644 16.86 2.50 -4.79
C SER A 644 15.36 2.31 -5.07
N MET A 645 14.73 3.26 -5.76
CA MET A 645 13.33 3.13 -6.19
C MET A 645 13.16 2.02 -7.23
N LYS A 646 14.07 1.86 -8.19
CA LYS A 646 14.04 0.75 -9.16
C LYS A 646 14.16 -0.61 -8.45
N ALA A 647 15.05 -0.74 -7.47
CA ALA A 647 15.19 -1.96 -6.68
C ALA A 647 13.91 -2.29 -5.89
N LYS A 648 13.29 -1.28 -5.26
CA LYS A 648 11.99 -1.44 -4.58
C LYS A 648 10.84 -1.78 -5.53
N LEU A 649 10.84 -1.21 -6.73
CA LEU A 649 9.85 -1.53 -7.75
C LEU A 649 10.01 -2.98 -8.23
N SER A 650 11.26 -3.43 -8.45
CA SER A 650 11.54 -4.82 -8.83
C SER A 650 11.13 -5.81 -7.73
N SER A 651 11.41 -5.50 -6.45
CA SER A 651 11.03 -6.39 -5.36
C SER A 651 9.52 -6.44 -5.14
N THR A 652 8.81 -5.32 -5.32
CA THR A 652 7.34 -5.30 -5.25
C THR A 652 6.70 -6.01 -6.45
N GLN A 653 7.27 -5.90 -7.65
CA GLN A 653 6.83 -6.67 -8.82
C GLN A 653 7.05 -8.17 -8.64
N GLN A 654 8.19 -8.58 -8.09
CA GLN A 654 8.46 -9.98 -7.78
C GLN A 654 7.47 -10.52 -6.73
N SER A 655 7.24 -9.77 -5.63
CA SER A 655 6.26 -10.16 -4.61
C SER A 655 4.84 -10.26 -5.17
N LEU A 656 4.48 -9.39 -6.13
CA LEU A 656 3.20 -9.47 -6.82
C LEU A 656 3.09 -10.74 -7.67
N ALA A 657 4.12 -11.08 -8.45
CA ALA A 657 4.16 -12.30 -9.25
C ALA A 657 4.09 -13.57 -8.37
N GLU A 658 4.77 -13.59 -7.24
CA GLU A 658 4.70 -14.66 -6.25
C GLU A 658 3.28 -14.79 -5.67
N LYS A 659 2.59 -13.67 -5.39
CA LYS A 659 1.19 -13.70 -4.94
C LYS A 659 0.22 -14.14 -6.04
N GLU A 660 0.47 -13.76 -7.29
CA GLU A 660 -0.35 -14.18 -8.43
C GLU A 660 -0.23 -15.69 -8.67
N THR A 661 0.99 -16.23 -8.63
CA THR A 661 1.24 -17.68 -8.73
C THR A 661 0.63 -18.44 -7.55
N HIS A 662 0.72 -17.89 -6.33
CA HIS A 662 0.06 -18.49 -5.17
C HIS A 662 -1.47 -18.50 -5.32
N LEU A 663 -2.07 -17.40 -5.81
CA LEU A 663 -3.51 -17.34 -6.09
C LEU A 663 -3.93 -18.31 -7.19
N THR A 664 -3.12 -18.54 -8.23
CA THR A 664 -3.42 -19.56 -9.24
C THR A 664 -3.38 -20.97 -8.66
N ASN A 665 -2.42 -21.25 -7.78
CA ASN A 665 -2.32 -22.54 -7.10
C ASN A 665 -3.51 -22.79 -6.18
N LEU A 666 -3.90 -21.82 -5.35
CA LEU A 666 -5.08 -21.93 -4.49
C LEU A 666 -6.38 -22.13 -5.29
N ARG A 667 -6.51 -21.50 -6.46
CA ARG A 667 -7.64 -21.74 -7.36
C ARG A 667 -7.62 -23.16 -7.92
N ALA A 668 -6.46 -23.68 -8.31
CA ALA A 668 -6.32 -25.05 -8.80
C ALA A 668 -6.63 -26.09 -7.71
N GLU A 669 -6.13 -25.88 -6.49
CA GLU A 669 -6.43 -26.73 -5.33
C GLU A 669 -7.92 -26.70 -4.98
N ARG A 670 -8.55 -25.53 -4.97
CA ARG A 670 -9.99 -25.40 -4.75
C ARG A 670 -10.81 -26.16 -5.80
N ARG A 671 -10.37 -26.14 -7.07
CA ARG A 671 -10.99 -26.93 -8.15
C ARG A 671 -10.84 -28.42 -7.93
N LYS A 672 -9.63 -28.88 -7.59
CA LYS A 672 -9.36 -30.28 -7.27
C LYS A 672 -10.24 -30.78 -6.12
N HIS A 673 -10.38 -30.00 -5.06
CA HIS A 673 -11.25 -30.34 -3.94
C HIS A 673 -12.73 -30.38 -4.32
N LEU A 674 -13.19 -29.47 -5.19
CA LEU A 674 -14.56 -29.53 -5.71
C LEU A 674 -14.80 -30.82 -6.51
N GLU A 675 -13.84 -31.23 -7.34
CA GLU A 675 -13.91 -32.48 -8.09
C GLU A 675 -13.94 -33.71 -7.17
N GLU A 676 -13.03 -33.78 -6.19
CA GLU A 676 -12.98 -34.83 -5.17
C GLU A 676 -14.31 -34.94 -4.39
N VAL A 677 -14.90 -33.80 -4.00
CA VAL A 677 -16.21 -33.78 -3.31
C VAL A 677 -17.33 -34.29 -4.21
N LEU A 678 -17.34 -33.92 -5.49
CA LEU A 678 -18.35 -34.40 -6.43
C LEU A 678 -18.22 -35.91 -6.68
N GLU A 679 -16.99 -36.42 -6.75
CA GLU A 679 -16.66 -37.84 -6.89
C GLU A 679 -17.07 -38.64 -5.66
N MET A 680 -16.69 -38.20 -4.45
CA MET A 680 -17.13 -38.85 -3.20
C MET A 680 -18.65 -38.91 -3.08
N LYS A 681 -19.36 -37.84 -3.49
CA LYS A 681 -20.83 -37.85 -3.54
C LYS A 681 -21.38 -38.86 -4.55
N GLN A 682 -20.72 -39.03 -5.70
CA GLN A 682 -21.11 -40.02 -6.69
C GLN A 682 -20.91 -41.45 -6.17
N GLU A 683 -19.78 -41.73 -5.53
CA GLU A 683 -19.48 -43.01 -4.89
C GLU A 683 -20.47 -43.34 -3.76
N ALA A 684 -20.78 -42.36 -2.90
CA ALA A 684 -21.75 -42.53 -1.83
C ALA A 684 -23.16 -42.85 -2.35
N LEU A 685 -23.58 -42.20 -3.44
CA LEU A 685 -24.86 -42.50 -4.10
C LEU A 685 -24.86 -43.90 -4.72
N LEU A 686 -23.77 -44.33 -5.36
CA LEU A 686 -23.62 -45.69 -5.89
C LEU A 686 -23.66 -46.74 -4.79
N ALA A 687 -22.98 -46.51 -3.66
CA ALA A 687 -23.00 -47.40 -2.50
C ALA A 687 -24.42 -47.52 -1.91
N ALA A 688 -25.13 -46.40 -1.75
CA ALA A 688 -26.51 -46.40 -1.26
C ALA A 688 -27.46 -47.15 -2.20
N ILE A 689 -27.29 -47.00 -3.53
CA ILE A 689 -28.06 -47.77 -4.52
C ILE A 689 -27.78 -49.27 -4.38
N SER A 690 -26.50 -49.65 -4.27
CA SER A 690 -26.09 -51.05 -4.09
C SER A 690 -26.65 -51.65 -2.80
N GLU A 691 -26.69 -50.87 -1.71
CA GLU A 691 -27.30 -51.29 -0.44
C GLU A 691 -28.81 -51.53 -0.60
N LYS A 692 -29.52 -50.63 -1.30
CA LYS A 692 -30.94 -50.82 -1.60
C LYS A 692 -31.18 -52.06 -2.48
N ASP A 693 -30.32 -52.33 -3.45
CA ASP A 693 -30.39 -53.54 -4.29
C ASP A 693 -30.16 -54.83 -3.47
N ALA A 694 -29.21 -54.82 -2.53
CA ALA A 694 -29.01 -55.95 -1.62
C ALA A 694 -30.21 -56.18 -0.69
N ASN A 695 -30.79 -55.11 -0.15
CA ASN A 695 -31.99 -55.18 0.70
C ASN A 695 -33.22 -55.68 -0.06
N ILE A 696 -33.40 -55.25 -1.32
CA ILE A 696 -34.45 -55.77 -2.20
C ILE A 696 -34.26 -57.27 -2.42
N ALA A 697 -33.04 -57.72 -2.74
CA ALA A 697 -32.74 -59.14 -2.96
C ALA A 697 -33.00 -59.99 -1.71
N LEU A 698 -32.63 -59.50 -0.52
CA LEU A 698 -32.89 -60.19 0.75
C LEU A 698 -34.39 -60.33 1.05
N LEU A 699 -35.17 -59.28 0.82
CA LEU A 699 -36.62 -59.32 1.04
C LEU A 699 -37.33 -60.19 0.00
N GLU A 700 -36.88 -60.19 -1.26
CA GLU A 700 -37.42 -61.05 -2.32
C GLU A 700 -37.17 -62.55 -2.07
N LEU A 701 -36.12 -62.90 -1.32
CA LEU A 701 -35.83 -64.28 -0.88
C LEU A 701 -36.64 -64.71 0.37
N SER A 702 -37.33 -63.78 1.05
CA SER A 702 -38.07 -64.08 2.28
C SER A 702 -39.50 -64.61 2.00
N SER A 703 -39.97 -65.57 2.80
CA SER A 703 -41.17 -66.37 2.50
C SER A 703 -42.54 -65.71 2.80
N SER A 704 -42.56 -64.53 3.41
CA SER A 704 -43.79 -63.82 3.83
C SER A 704 -44.32 -62.91 2.72
N LYS A 705 -45.31 -63.33 1.92
CA LYS A 705 -45.64 -62.68 0.64
C LYS A 705 -46.26 -61.27 0.68
N LYS A 706 -46.93 -60.83 1.75
CA LYS A 706 -47.75 -59.59 1.72
C LYS A 706 -47.06 -58.34 2.26
N LYS A 707 -46.41 -58.44 3.43
CA LYS A 707 -45.66 -57.31 4.03
C LYS A 707 -44.36 -57.00 3.30
N THR A 708 -43.66 -58.03 2.84
CA THR A 708 -42.39 -57.89 2.10
C THR A 708 -42.58 -57.23 0.75
N GLN A 709 -43.73 -57.42 0.10
CA GLN A 709 -44.00 -56.85 -1.22
C GLN A 709 -44.22 -55.32 -1.18
N GLU A 710 -44.83 -54.80 -0.11
CA GLU A 710 -44.97 -53.36 0.12
C GLU A 710 -43.60 -52.72 0.44
N GLU A 711 -42.79 -53.37 1.28
CA GLU A 711 -41.43 -52.92 1.62
C GLU A 711 -40.50 -52.94 0.40
N VAL A 712 -40.54 -53.99 -0.43
CA VAL A 712 -39.80 -54.06 -1.70
C VAL A 712 -40.24 -52.95 -2.65
N ALA A 713 -41.54 -52.66 -2.75
CA ALA A 713 -42.03 -51.56 -3.58
C ALA A 713 -41.60 -50.18 -3.04
N ALA A 714 -41.47 -50.01 -1.72
CA ALA A 714 -40.93 -48.80 -1.12
C ALA A 714 -39.44 -48.64 -1.42
N LEU A 715 -38.64 -49.69 -1.24
CA LEU A 715 -37.20 -49.70 -1.55
C LEU A 715 -36.91 -49.44 -3.03
N LYS A 716 -37.73 -49.98 -3.95
CA LYS A 716 -37.60 -49.70 -5.39
C LYS A 716 -37.82 -48.21 -5.71
N ARG A 717 -38.84 -47.57 -5.12
CA ARG A 717 -39.06 -46.13 -5.28
C ARG A 717 -37.92 -45.29 -4.70
N GLU A 718 -37.38 -45.70 -3.56
CA GLU A 718 -36.25 -45.02 -2.93
C GLU A 718 -34.98 -45.17 -3.76
N LYS A 719 -34.73 -46.35 -4.34
CA LYS A 719 -33.66 -46.59 -5.31
C LYS A 719 -33.80 -45.70 -6.53
N ASP A 720 -34.99 -45.60 -7.12
CA ASP A 720 -35.22 -44.76 -8.30
C ASP A 720 -34.91 -43.28 -8.02
N ARG A 721 -35.21 -42.79 -6.80
CA ARG A 721 -34.83 -41.44 -6.35
C ARG A 721 -33.31 -41.29 -6.24
N LEU A 722 -32.61 -42.27 -5.66
CA LEU A 722 -31.15 -42.24 -5.56
C LEU A 722 -30.49 -42.30 -6.95
N VAL A 723 -31.05 -43.07 -7.89
CA VAL A 723 -30.59 -43.13 -9.28
C VAL A 723 -30.80 -41.78 -10.00
N GLN A 724 -31.92 -41.09 -9.76
CA GLN A 724 -32.11 -39.73 -10.29
C GLN A 724 -31.11 -38.73 -9.69
N GLN A 725 -30.85 -38.80 -8.39
CA GLN A 725 -29.83 -37.97 -7.74
C GLN A 725 -28.42 -38.26 -8.29
N LEU A 726 -28.10 -39.53 -8.55
CA LEU A 726 -26.85 -39.93 -9.18
C LEU A 726 -26.70 -39.32 -10.58
N LYS A 727 -27.75 -39.38 -11.42
CA LYS A 727 -27.74 -38.77 -12.75
C LYS A 727 -27.49 -37.26 -12.68
N GLN A 728 -28.18 -36.56 -11.78
CA GLN A 728 -27.98 -35.13 -11.56
C GLN A 728 -26.55 -34.83 -11.12
N GLN A 729 -26.00 -35.66 -10.23
CA GLN A 729 -24.65 -35.50 -9.72
C GLN A 729 -23.58 -35.74 -10.80
N THR A 730 -23.76 -36.75 -11.65
CA THR A 730 -22.90 -36.98 -12.82
C THR A 730 -22.95 -35.79 -13.78
N GLN A 731 -24.13 -35.20 -14.00
CA GLN A 731 -24.27 -34.00 -14.83
C GLN A 731 -23.57 -32.78 -14.20
N ASN A 732 -23.69 -32.59 -12.89
CA ASN A 732 -22.99 -31.52 -12.17
C ASN A 732 -21.47 -31.67 -12.27
N ARG A 733 -20.95 -32.91 -12.19
CA ARG A 733 -19.52 -33.20 -12.36
C ARG A 733 -19.03 -32.88 -13.77
N MET A 734 -19.78 -33.30 -14.80
CA MET A 734 -19.44 -32.97 -16.19
C MET A 734 -19.47 -31.47 -16.46
N LYS A 735 -20.43 -30.73 -15.87
CA LYS A 735 -20.51 -29.27 -16.02
C LYS A 735 -19.30 -28.57 -15.41
N LEU A 736 -18.87 -28.98 -14.21
CA LEU A 736 -17.65 -28.47 -13.58
C LEU A 736 -16.42 -28.70 -14.47
N MET A 737 -16.31 -29.89 -15.07
CA MET A 737 -15.21 -30.23 -15.98
C MET A 737 -15.25 -29.40 -17.26
N ALA A 738 -16.42 -29.05 -17.78
CA ALA A 738 -16.56 -28.19 -18.95
C ALA A 738 -16.18 -26.73 -18.65
N ASP A 739 -16.65 -26.18 -17.52
CA ASP A 739 -16.32 -24.82 -17.08
C ASP A 739 -14.79 -24.65 -16.84
N ASN A 740 -14.07 -25.75 -16.52
CA ASN A 740 -12.62 -25.75 -16.33
C ASN A 740 -11.83 -25.51 -17.64
N TYR A 741 -12.32 -25.96 -18.80
CA TYR A 741 -11.61 -25.78 -20.07
C TYR A 741 -11.69 -24.33 -20.58
N GLU A 742 -12.75 -23.61 -20.25
CA GLU A 742 -12.91 -22.21 -20.68
C GLU A 742 -11.94 -21.27 -19.92
N ASP A 743 -11.74 -21.49 -18.61
CA ASP A 743 -10.94 -20.60 -17.75
C ASP A 743 -9.42 -20.67 -18.07
N ASP A 744 -8.90 -21.82 -18.51
CA ASP A 744 -7.49 -21.98 -18.90
C ASP A 744 -7.17 -21.35 -20.27
N HIS A 745 -8.13 -21.33 -21.21
CA HIS A 745 -7.96 -20.68 -22.52
C HIS A 745 -7.90 -19.14 -22.43
N PHE A 746 -8.64 -18.54 -21.49
CA PHE A 746 -8.56 -17.10 -21.25
C PHE A 746 -7.22 -16.66 -20.66
N ARG A 747 -6.55 -17.50 -19.84
CA ARG A 747 -5.26 -17.16 -19.22
C ARG A 747 -4.05 -17.35 -20.13
N SER A 748 -4.04 -18.38 -20.98
CA SER A 748 -2.95 -18.57 -21.95
C SER A 748 -2.85 -17.40 -22.95
N SER A 749 -3.98 -16.74 -23.25
CA SER A 749 -4.01 -15.57 -24.13
C SER A 749 -3.50 -14.28 -23.46
N HIS A 750 -3.51 -14.18 -22.12
CA HIS A 750 -3.06 -12.99 -21.39
C HIS A 750 -1.60 -13.05 -20.92
N SER A 751 -0.95 -14.21 -20.88
CA SER A 751 0.46 -14.32 -20.46
C SER A 751 1.48 -13.98 -21.55
N ASN A 752 1.05 -13.75 -22.79
CA ASN A 752 1.93 -13.41 -23.93
C ASN A 752 1.99 -11.90 -24.25
N GLN A 753 1.41 -11.03 -23.41
CA GLN A 753 1.51 -9.57 -23.55
C GLN A 753 2.21 -8.92 -22.35
N THR A 754 3.43 -9.35 -22.04
CA THR A 754 4.37 -8.50 -21.28
C THR A 754 5.49 -8.05 -22.21
N ASN A 755 5.36 -6.79 -22.61
CA ASN A 755 6.28 -6.01 -23.43
C ASN A 755 7.74 -6.15 -22.92
N HIS A 756 8.57 -6.91 -23.63
CA HIS A 756 10.03 -6.74 -23.62
C HIS A 756 10.43 -6.03 -24.90
N LYS A 757 10.57 -4.71 -24.80
CA LYS A 757 11.37 -3.92 -25.75
C LYS A 757 12.84 -4.02 -25.30
N PRO A 758 13.77 -4.55 -26.11
CA PRO A 758 15.18 -4.40 -25.83
C PRO A 758 15.59 -2.95 -26.17
N SER A 759 16.35 -2.33 -25.28
CA SER A 759 17.01 -1.05 -25.50
C SER A 759 18.16 -1.26 -26.50
N PRO A 760 18.31 -0.44 -27.56
CA PRO A 760 19.45 -0.51 -28.46
C PRO A 760 20.54 0.40 -27.91
N ASP A 761 21.66 -0.15 -27.47
CA ASP A 761 22.96 0.54 -27.50
C ASP A 761 24.03 -0.47 -27.12
N GLN A 762 25.12 -0.46 -27.90
CA GLN A 762 26.31 -1.32 -27.87
C GLN A 762 26.23 -2.53 -28.81
N ASP A 763 26.63 -2.29 -30.06
CA ASP A 763 27.68 -3.03 -30.78
C ASP A 763 27.57 -2.66 -32.27
N GLU A 764 28.46 -1.80 -32.75
CA GLU A 764 28.95 -1.74 -34.15
C GLU A 764 29.94 -0.56 -34.31
N GLU A 765 31.10 -0.65 -33.64
CA GLU A 765 32.35 -0.17 -34.23
C GLU A 765 32.93 -1.35 -35.02
N GLU A 766 32.72 -1.38 -36.33
CA GLU A 766 33.72 -1.80 -37.32
C GLU A 766 33.18 -1.61 -38.75
N GLY A 767 33.57 -0.48 -39.35
CA GLY A 767 34.03 -0.40 -40.74
C GLY A 767 33.00 -0.45 -41.88
N ILE A 768 33.02 0.58 -42.74
CA ILE A 768 33.74 0.56 -44.04
C ILE A 768 33.25 1.74 -44.91
N TRP A 769 34.18 2.65 -45.20
CA TRP A 769 34.38 3.42 -46.45
C TRP A 769 33.18 3.94 -47.26
N ALA A 770 33.03 5.27 -47.30
CA ALA A 770 33.00 6.11 -48.52
C ALA A 770 32.96 7.60 -48.15
#